data_AF-A0A8S1DEQ0-F1
#
_entry.id   AF-A0A8S1DEQ0-F1
#
_cell.length_a   1.000
_cell.length_b   1.000
_cell.length_c   1.000
_cell.angle_alpha   90.00
_cell.angle_beta   90.00
_cell.angle_gamma   90.00
#
_symmetry.space_group_name_H-M   'P 1'
#
loop_
_entity.id
_entity.type
_entity.pdbx_description
1 polymer ?
#
loop_
_entity_poly.entity_id
_entity_poly.type
_entity_poly.pdbx_seq_one_letter_code
_entity_poly.pdbx_strand_id
1 'polypeptide(L)'
;MPTMQATPILGASEAQDEPNNRKNESLLEISKKFLEFYPLDLPPGTDTYIHLEVLPEKLNLSRSRLYDMINVMESLQMAVKVTKNLYRWYGLRNVKKLLDQLKQLSDQNRLQELDNLDPGYLSSDLPITPCENESPRLKESPEPKGPLTWKNKSLGGTCLKFLTLFFKKERVSLDWAGRVLPCGKDEDKADNKSDTTKKLRNKIRRICDVANVLIAVGLVCKLPPKECTRRRLFYGYCGPVIDNIHSGEKEPTGAGRRVRNTLAVLEPKSRINNNCKRKLVLFSKDDTDKGGDDAPATKRVMMARSSIAMWLMAKMGRYEQGITTPIALRTQLSRRSLGFRVAGLESQSVVWDWRSEVVEAKETLKWLPGANVTTDISLNWIQLGEHGRAIADEHKYCSPEILKKVLGAKSVFDQLDDAVLRKARGRCNPFESIGEAFFQNRDAVKMANIDAACDMMFTNPKNKEGQKILPGDQLLYFADICAGPGGFSEYVLWRKRWQAKGFGFTLRGEHDFKLEDFYAASAETFEPCYGKDGDGNIYKPINIRHFQNHVLANTDGKGVHFTMADGGFSVEGQEEIQEVLSHRLYLCQCLVALSITRPGGHFVVKLFDVFTPFSAGLIWLMRRAFRKICIFRPNTSWPANSERYLVCEHRLEDVSAVKYLMWTANEEFEKLATGSGRAVVTLVPEDVIAGDKELVEYLTTSNNELGQRQIVSLNKIKTFYQDSTLFEPRQAEMRKSCLDLWCIPDKSRTAPRVKLPEVAFAALELKYRTSPCDLTPRILQYQMIMLEWRCYAINSERTSMKCTLFLSVGRGNVYFLDRGRWNNVSVLNAKLDLPANTLVFGELVSELRGEAQSSINVLHVMDAHVLGGCIIGHLSFDERVHFCKLFAKAIERPTRIDLTRFEVKQAFTLDKLDSLFAKLSSKMIKQFGGDRRMCIMLDDTEDKFHVVGGLSFMKVVEEPWTVAFSKSASRKYWFNLQNGASLFEPPPESNLSFEGSVNERLDWWWDDKVFLAVSDDARRLDTTIVHIVDLVDKIKREKVSLGMI
;
A
#
# COMPACT_ATOMS: atom_id res chain seq x y z
N MET A 1 -78.10 -11.06 -15.85
CA MET A 1 -78.30 -11.45 -17.27
C MET A 1 -78.43 -10.17 -18.09
N PRO A 2 -77.94 -10.08 -19.34
CA PRO A 2 -77.17 -11.07 -20.11
C PRO A 2 -75.96 -10.50 -20.93
N THR A 3 -74.97 -11.37 -21.12
CA THR A 3 -74.14 -11.71 -22.32
C THR A 3 -73.71 -10.72 -23.44
N MET A 4 -72.51 -11.06 -23.94
CA MET A 4 -71.92 -10.95 -25.31
C MET A 4 -70.81 -9.89 -25.46
N GLN A 5 -69.52 -10.23 -25.53
CA GLN A 5 -68.70 -10.99 -26.53
C GLN A 5 -68.27 -10.22 -27.78
N ALA A 6 -66.93 -10.15 -27.93
CA ALA A 6 -66.08 -10.22 -29.12
C ALA A 6 -65.77 -8.96 -29.99
N THR A 7 -64.58 -8.38 -29.74
CA THR A 7 -63.38 -8.15 -30.62
C THR A 7 -63.48 -8.28 -32.15
N PRO A 8 -62.47 -7.81 -32.95
CA PRO A 8 -61.51 -6.68 -32.83
C PRO A 8 -61.25 -5.93 -34.19
N ILE A 9 -60.36 -4.92 -34.24
CA ILE A 9 -59.22 -4.75 -35.20
C ILE A 9 -58.59 -3.33 -35.18
N LEU A 10 -57.28 -3.32 -34.91
CA LEU A 10 -56.12 -2.47 -35.32
C LEU A 10 -56.15 -0.92 -35.32
N GLY A 11 -55.16 -0.33 -34.63
CA GLY A 11 -54.56 0.97 -34.97
C GLY A 11 -53.76 1.67 -33.87
N ALA A 12 -52.46 1.35 -33.77
CA ALA A 12 -51.32 2.17 -33.27
C ALA A 12 -51.42 2.99 -31.96
N SER A 13 -50.56 2.68 -30.98
CA SER A 13 -50.02 3.68 -30.04
C SER A 13 -48.56 3.42 -29.70
N GLU A 14 -47.81 4.51 -29.65
CA GLU A 14 -46.42 4.66 -29.24
C GLU A 14 -46.16 4.08 -27.84
N ALA A 15 -45.01 3.41 -27.66
CA ALA A 15 -44.58 2.83 -26.41
C ALA A 15 -43.43 3.64 -25.79
N GLN A 16 -43.62 3.97 -24.51
CA GLN A 16 -42.73 4.69 -23.61
C GLN A 16 -41.49 3.85 -23.23
N ASP A 17 -40.36 4.54 -23.02
CA ASP A 17 -39.08 3.98 -22.56
C ASP A 17 -39.16 3.47 -21.11
N GLU A 18 -38.76 2.21 -20.90
CA GLU A 18 -38.56 1.56 -19.60
C GLU A 18 -37.06 1.44 -19.21
N PRO A 19 -36.74 1.34 -17.90
CA PRO A 19 -35.38 1.48 -17.37
C PRO A 19 -34.44 0.28 -17.64
N ASN A 20 -33.19 0.62 -17.95
CA ASN A 20 -32.12 -0.24 -18.45
C ASN A 20 -31.77 -1.43 -17.50
N ASN A 21 -32.18 -2.64 -17.89
CA ASN A 21 -32.01 -3.87 -17.11
C ASN A 21 -30.60 -4.46 -17.32
N ARG A 22 -29.85 -4.74 -16.24
CA ARG A 22 -28.47 -5.33 -16.19
C ARG A 22 -28.27 -6.67 -16.93
N LYS A 23 -29.28 -7.21 -17.60
CA LYS A 23 -29.17 -8.43 -18.42
C LYS A 23 -28.56 -8.21 -19.80
N ASN A 24 -28.49 -6.96 -20.28
CA ASN A 24 -27.97 -6.64 -21.62
C ASN A 24 -26.43 -6.69 -21.77
N GLU A 25 -25.67 -7.02 -20.71
CA GLU A 25 -24.19 -7.00 -20.72
C GLU A 25 -23.52 -8.36 -20.39
N SER A 26 -24.25 -9.48 -20.37
CA SER A 26 -23.60 -10.78 -20.09
C SER A 26 -22.72 -11.23 -21.28
N LEU A 27 -21.51 -11.74 -21.01
CA LEU A 27 -20.58 -12.19 -22.07
C LEU A 27 -21.18 -13.29 -22.96
N LEU A 28 -22.15 -14.07 -22.42
CA LEU A 28 -22.92 -15.06 -23.17
C LEU A 28 -23.76 -14.40 -24.28
N GLU A 29 -24.50 -13.34 -23.94
CA GLU A 29 -25.37 -12.63 -24.89
C GLU A 29 -24.56 -11.88 -25.94
N ILE A 30 -23.44 -11.30 -25.51
CA ILE A 30 -22.45 -10.65 -26.38
C ILE A 30 -21.88 -11.67 -27.39
N SER A 31 -21.53 -12.86 -26.92
CA SER A 31 -20.98 -13.92 -27.78
C SER A 31 -22.02 -14.44 -28.78
N LYS A 32 -23.29 -14.55 -28.39
CA LYS A 32 -24.38 -14.92 -29.31
C LYS A 32 -24.58 -13.86 -30.40
N LYS A 33 -24.66 -12.58 -30.02
CA LYS A 33 -24.75 -11.46 -30.99
C LYS A 33 -23.55 -11.45 -31.94
N PHE A 34 -22.35 -11.71 -31.45
CA PHE A 34 -21.17 -11.82 -32.32
C PHE A 34 -21.31 -12.95 -33.35
N LEU A 35 -21.85 -14.11 -32.96
CA LEU A 35 -22.04 -15.26 -33.86
C LEU A 35 -23.16 -15.05 -34.90
N GLU A 36 -24.05 -14.07 -34.71
CA GLU A 36 -25.01 -13.65 -35.75
C GLU A 36 -24.30 -12.98 -36.93
N PHE A 37 -23.22 -12.22 -36.68
CA PHE A 37 -22.40 -11.59 -37.72
C PHE A 37 -21.32 -12.51 -38.28
N TYR A 38 -20.88 -13.49 -37.49
CA TYR A 38 -19.81 -14.43 -37.83
C TYR A 38 -20.30 -15.87 -37.62
N PRO A 39 -21.01 -16.46 -38.60
CA PRO A 39 -21.59 -17.79 -38.45
C PRO A 39 -20.51 -18.87 -38.23
N LEU A 40 -20.89 -19.89 -37.47
CA LEU A 40 -20.02 -21.03 -37.11
C LEU A 40 -19.74 -21.94 -38.31
N ASP A 41 -20.72 -22.10 -39.20
CA ASP A 41 -20.64 -22.88 -40.43
C ASP A 41 -20.37 -21.97 -41.62
N LEU A 42 -19.14 -22.00 -42.13
CA LEU A 42 -18.73 -21.22 -43.29
C LEU A 42 -18.78 -22.09 -44.57
N PRO A 43 -19.40 -21.62 -45.67
CA PRO A 43 -19.36 -22.30 -46.98
C PRO A 43 -17.92 -22.53 -47.48
N PRO A 44 -17.59 -23.67 -48.13
CA PRO A 44 -16.24 -23.94 -48.61
C PRO A 44 -15.74 -22.82 -49.54
N GLY A 45 -14.56 -22.25 -49.25
CA GLY A 45 -13.93 -21.20 -50.08
C GLY A 45 -14.23 -19.75 -49.69
N THR A 46 -15.04 -19.47 -48.66
CA THR A 46 -15.21 -18.10 -48.14
C THR A 46 -14.15 -17.73 -47.10
N ASP A 47 -13.55 -16.55 -47.28
CA ASP A 47 -12.62 -15.92 -46.34
C ASP A 47 -13.30 -14.76 -45.61
N THR A 48 -13.57 -14.97 -44.32
CA THR A 48 -14.22 -13.97 -43.46
C THR A 48 -13.20 -13.33 -42.54
N TYR A 49 -13.26 -12.00 -42.39
CA TYR A 49 -12.32 -11.23 -41.56
C TYR A 49 -13.06 -10.43 -40.47
N ILE A 50 -12.45 -10.39 -39.29
CA ILE A 50 -12.90 -9.67 -38.11
C ILE A 50 -12.00 -8.45 -37.92
N HIS A 51 -12.58 -7.25 -38.01
CA HIS A 51 -11.89 -5.98 -37.78
C HIS A 51 -12.20 -5.46 -36.38
N LEU A 52 -11.24 -5.56 -35.46
CA LEU A 52 -11.44 -5.23 -34.04
C LEU A 52 -11.59 -3.73 -33.75
N GLU A 53 -11.26 -2.86 -34.69
CA GLU A 53 -11.46 -1.40 -34.53
C GLU A 53 -12.91 -0.97 -34.78
N VAL A 54 -13.60 -1.63 -35.71
CA VAL A 54 -14.95 -1.25 -36.17
C VAL A 54 -16.04 -2.05 -35.45
N LEU A 55 -15.70 -3.25 -35.01
CA LEU A 55 -16.66 -4.17 -34.39
C LEU A 55 -17.25 -3.71 -33.04
N PRO A 56 -16.51 -3.02 -32.13
CA PRO A 56 -17.08 -2.51 -30.89
C PRO A 56 -18.23 -1.52 -31.11
N GLU A 57 -18.10 -0.65 -32.12
CA GLU A 57 -19.11 0.35 -32.49
C GLU A 57 -20.31 -0.31 -33.16
N LYS A 58 -20.08 -1.32 -34.03
CA LYS A 58 -21.16 -2.07 -34.69
C LYS A 58 -22.00 -2.94 -33.73
N LEU A 59 -21.40 -3.44 -32.65
CA LEU A 59 -22.08 -4.33 -31.69
C LEU A 59 -22.48 -3.63 -30.37
N ASN A 60 -22.15 -2.34 -30.22
CA ASN A 60 -22.29 -1.57 -28.98
C ASN A 60 -21.65 -2.27 -27.75
N LEU A 61 -20.38 -2.67 -27.89
CA LEU A 61 -19.65 -3.47 -26.89
C LEU A 61 -18.42 -2.74 -26.34
N SER A 62 -18.12 -2.97 -25.05
CA SER A 62 -16.85 -2.51 -24.47
C SER A 62 -15.66 -3.28 -25.06
N ARG A 63 -14.59 -2.55 -25.44
CA ARG A 63 -13.38 -3.15 -26.06
C ARG A 63 -12.78 -4.26 -25.20
N SER A 64 -12.84 -4.14 -23.87
CA SER A 64 -12.33 -5.16 -22.94
C SER A 64 -13.05 -6.51 -23.10
N ARG A 65 -14.38 -6.51 -23.31
CA ARG A 65 -15.17 -7.75 -23.46
C ARG A 65 -14.97 -8.41 -24.82
N LEU A 66 -14.73 -7.60 -25.87
CA LEU A 66 -14.37 -8.11 -27.20
C LEU A 66 -13.03 -8.86 -27.16
N TYR A 67 -12.03 -8.33 -26.47
CA TYR A 67 -10.73 -9.00 -26.33
C TYR A 67 -10.82 -10.31 -25.55
N ASP A 68 -11.62 -10.38 -24.48
CA ASP A 68 -11.83 -11.63 -23.73
C ASP A 68 -12.43 -12.73 -24.62
N MET A 69 -13.47 -12.39 -25.40
CA MET A 69 -14.12 -13.32 -26.34
C MET A 69 -13.16 -13.77 -27.46
N ILE A 70 -12.45 -12.83 -28.09
CA ILE A 70 -11.50 -13.13 -29.18
C ILE A 70 -10.33 -13.97 -28.68
N ASN A 71 -9.82 -13.73 -27.46
CA ASN A 71 -8.77 -14.56 -26.86
C ASN A 71 -9.21 -16.01 -26.65
N VAL A 72 -10.49 -16.23 -26.28
CA VAL A 72 -11.06 -17.58 -26.17
C VAL A 72 -11.23 -18.21 -27.55
N MET A 73 -11.82 -17.50 -28.52
CA MET A 73 -12.01 -18.01 -29.88
C MET A 73 -10.69 -18.26 -30.64
N GLU A 74 -9.66 -17.45 -30.39
CA GLU A 74 -8.30 -17.65 -30.91
C GLU A 74 -7.68 -18.92 -30.33
N SER A 75 -7.87 -19.17 -29.03
CA SER A 75 -7.41 -20.43 -28.41
C SER A 75 -8.11 -21.66 -28.95
N LEU A 76 -9.36 -21.52 -29.42
CA LEU A 76 -10.13 -22.57 -30.09
C LEU A 76 -9.79 -22.72 -31.59
N GLN A 77 -8.82 -21.96 -32.10
CA GLN A 77 -8.45 -21.89 -33.52
C GLN A 77 -9.62 -21.48 -34.44
N MET A 78 -10.64 -20.82 -33.89
CA MET A 78 -11.79 -20.28 -34.63
C MET A 78 -11.46 -18.92 -35.25
N ALA A 79 -10.49 -18.20 -34.69
CA ALA A 79 -9.96 -16.95 -35.22
C ALA A 79 -8.42 -16.97 -35.21
N VAL A 80 -7.77 -16.50 -36.27
CA VAL A 80 -6.31 -16.39 -36.33
C VAL A 80 -5.92 -14.96 -36.67
N LYS A 81 -5.00 -14.39 -35.90
CA LYS A 81 -4.50 -13.03 -36.13
C LYS A 81 -3.71 -12.95 -37.44
N VAL A 82 -4.11 -12.03 -38.32
CA VAL A 82 -3.43 -11.78 -39.60
C VAL A 82 -2.49 -10.58 -39.47
N THR A 83 -2.99 -9.45 -38.97
CA THR A 83 -2.22 -8.22 -38.69
C THR A 83 -2.77 -7.53 -37.43
N LYS A 84 -2.27 -6.34 -37.07
CA LYS A 84 -2.79 -5.59 -35.91
C LYS A 84 -4.26 -5.24 -36.17
N ASN A 85 -5.15 -5.63 -35.25
CA ASN A 85 -6.60 -5.38 -35.29
C ASN A 85 -7.39 -6.12 -36.40
N LEU A 86 -6.78 -7.12 -37.06
CA LEU A 86 -7.42 -7.94 -38.09
C LEU A 86 -7.23 -9.44 -37.81
N TYR A 87 -8.34 -10.17 -37.73
CA TYR A 87 -8.37 -11.62 -37.54
C TYR A 87 -9.09 -12.28 -38.71
N ARG A 88 -8.64 -13.46 -39.13
CA ARG A 88 -9.34 -14.32 -40.07
C ARG A 88 -10.21 -15.30 -39.28
N TRP A 89 -11.49 -15.39 -39.64
CA TRP A 89 -12.48 -16.26 -39.00
C TRP A 89 -12.59 -17.59 -39.74
N TYR A 90 -12.48 -18.68 -38.98
CA TYR A 90 -12.52 -20.07 -39.47
C TYR A 90 -13.76 -20.84 -38.98
N GLY A 91 -14.57 -20.27 -38.09
CA GLY A 91 -15.73 -20.95 -37.51
C GLY A 91 -15.33 -22.26 -36.81
N LEU A 92 -16.12 -23.32 -36.97
CA LEU A 92 -15.86 -24.64 -36.36
C LEU A 92 -14.84 -25.50 -37.12
N ARG A 93 -14.34 -25.07 -38.28
CA ARG A 93 -13.50 -25.89 -39.20
C ARG A 93 -12.28 -26.52 -38.52
N ASN A 94 -11.63 -25.78 -37.63
CA ASN A 94 -10.40 -26.23 -36.95
C ASN A 94 -10.66 -26.86 -35.58
N VAL A 95 -11.88 -26.73 -35.04
CA VAL A 95 -12.20 -27.11 -33.65
C VAL A 95 -12.13 -28.61 -33.45
N LYS A 96 -12.61 -29.44 -34.41
CA LYS A 96 -12.52 -30.90 -34.32
C LYS A 96 -11.07 -31.38 -34.22
N LYS A 97 -10.21 -30.89 -35.13
CA LYS A 97 -8.77 -31.21 -35.14
C LYS A 97 -8.07 -30.76 -33.86
N LEU A 98 -8.44 -29.59 -33.33
CA LEU A 98 -7.94 -29.09 -32.06
C LEU A 98 -8.34 -29.99 -30.88
N LEU A 99 -9.60 -30.41 -30.82
CA LEU A 99 -10.11 -31.28 -29.76
C LEU A 99 -9.45 -32.66 -29.78
N ASP A 100 -9.22 -33.23 -30.97
CA ASP A 100 -8.47 -34.48 -31.12
C ASP A 100 -7.03 -34.35 -30.60
N GLN A 101 -6.36 -33.23 -30.90
CA GLN A 101 -5.02 -32.93 -30.40
C GLN A 101 -5.00 -32.72 -28.88
N LEU A 102 -5.99 -32.02 -28.32
CA LEU A 102 -6.15 -31.83 -26.87
C LEU A 102 -6.38 -33.14 -26.13
N LYS A 103 -7.16 -34.05 -26.72
CA LYS A 103 -7.40 -35.37 -26.15
C LYS A 103 -6.11 -36.21 -26.15
N GLN A 104 -5.39 -36.28 -27.26
CA GLN A 104 -4.10 -36.96 -27.33
C GLN A 104 -3.09 -36.42 -26.31
N LEU A 105 -3.04 -35.10 -26.11
CA LEU A 105 -2.19 -34.46 -25.10
C LEU A 105 -2.65 -34.76 -23.65
N SER A 106 -3.96 -34.86 -23.41
CA SER A 106 -4.52 -35.25 -22.12
C SER A 106 -4.18 -36.70 -21.77
N ASP A 107 -4.20 -37.60 -22.76
CA ASP A 107 -3.91 -39.02 -22.58
C ASP A 107 -2.40 -39.28 -22.42
N GLN A 108 -1.54 -38.52 -23.13
CA GLN A 108 -0.07 -38.63 -23.05
C GLN A 108 0.53 -38.11 -21.73
N ASN A 109 -0.08 -37.11 -21.09
CA ASN A 109 0.46 -36.46 -19.88
C ASN A 109 0.24 -37.21 -18.56
N ARG A 110 -0.13 -38.51 -18.58
CA ARG A 110 -0.32 -39.36 -17.39
C ARG A 110 -1.07 -38.66 -16.25
N LEU A 111 -2.25 -38.09 -16.55
CA LEU A 111 -3.25 -37.61 -15.58
C LEU A 111 -3.88 -38.78 -14.78
N GLN A 112 -3.07 -39.62 -14.12
CA GLN A 112 -3.51 -40.79 -13.35
C GLN A 112 -4.07 -40.44 -11.95
N GLU A 113 -4.14 -39.17 -11.56
CA GLU A 113 -4.57 -38.74 -10.20
C GLU A 113 -6.02 -38.20 -10.12
N LEU A 114 -6.87 -38.39 -11.14
CA LEU A 114 -8.29 -37.97 -11.09
C LEU A 114 -9.25 -39.06 -10.60
N ASP A 115 -8.86 -40.34 -10.69
CA ASP A 115 -9.68 -41.49 -10.28
C ASP A 115 -9.65 -41.72 -8.76
N ASN A 116 -8.63 -41.18 -8.06
CA ASN A 116 -8.45 -41.32 -6.60
C ASN A 116 -9.15 -40.22 -5.77
N LEU A 117 -9.97 -39.37 -6.39
CA LEU A 117 -10.69 -38.29 -5.70
C LEU A 117 -12.11 -38.74 -5.37
N ASP A 118 -12.25 -39.22 -4.12
CA ASP A 118 -13.41 -39.80 -3.48
C ASP A 118 -14.77 -39.18 -3.90
N PRO A 119 -15.81 -39.98 -4.24
CA PRO A 119 -17.13 -39.49 -4.64
C PRO A 119 -17.92 -38.76 -3.52
N GLY A 120 -17.42 -38.76 -2.28
CA GLY A 120 -18.14 -38.31 -1.07
C GLY A 120 -18.46 -36.81 -0.94
N TYR A 121 -17.90 -35.93 -1.77
CA TYR A 121 -18.10 -34.47 -1.62
C TYR A 121 -19.42 -33.91 -2.20
N LEU A 122 -20.37 -34.77 -2.54
CA LEU A 122 -21.71 -34.35 -3.01
C LEU A 122 -22.78 -34.27 -1.91
N SER A 123 -22.46 -34.57 -0.64
CA SER A 123 -23.41 -34.47 0.47
C SER A 123 -22.75 -33.86 1.72
N SER A 124 -22.86 -32.54 1.87
CA SER A 124 -22.90 -31.87 3.19
C SER A 124 -23.08 -30.37 3.01
N ASP A 125 -24.25 -29.89 3.41
CA ASP A 125 -24.48 -28.49 3.74
C ASP A 125 -23.77 -28.20 5.08
N LEU A 126 -22.53 -27.69 5.06
CA LEU A 126 -21.88 -27.11 6.25
C LEU A 126 -21.18 -25.79 5.93
N PRO A 127 -21.15 -24.83 6.88
CA PRO A 127 -20.44 -23.57 6.74
C PRO A 127 -18.93 -23.80 6.62
N ILE A 128 -18.26 -22.90 5.91
CA ILE A 128 -16.82 -22.91 5.67
C ILE A 128 -16.07 -22.89 7.01
N THR A 129 -15.69 -24.07 7.50
CA THR A 129 -14.63 -24.24 8.50
C THR A 129 -13.34 -24.59 7.77
N PRO A 130 -12.19 -24.00 8.15
CA PRO A 130 -10.96 -24.28 7.47
C PRO A 130 -10.20 -25.39 8.21
N CYS A 131 -10.39 -26.63 7.78
CA CYS A 131 -9.57 -27.74 8.22
C CYS A 131 -8.52 -28.10 7.16
N GLU A 132 -7.31 -28.31 7.66
CA GLU A 132 -6.13 -28.83 7.01
C GLU A 132 -6.45 -30.16 6.33
N ASN A 133 -6.30 -30.23 5.01
CA ASN A 133 -5.99 -31.42 4.23
C ASN A 133 -5.74 -30.97 2.79
N GLU A 134 -4.62 -31.42 2.21
CA GLU A 134 -4.14 -31.03 0.88
C GLU A 134 -5.27 -31.10 -0.16
N SER A 135 -5.59 -29.94 -0.76
CA SER A 135 -6.55 -29.89 -1.85
C SER A 135 -5.96 -30.61 -3.07
N PRO A 136 -6.69 -31.51 -3.74
CA PRO A 136 -6.15 -32.25 -4.86
C PRO A 136 -5.96 -31.32 -6.06
N ARG A 137 -4.69 -31.11 -6.46
CA ARG A 137 -4.29 -30.23 -7.56
C ARG A 137 -3.65 -31.05 -8.68
N LEU A 138 -4.00 -30.75 -9.93
CA LEU A 138 -3.29 -31.31 -11.07
C LEU A 138 -1.88 -30.70 -11.13
N LYS A 139 -0.83 -31.54 -11.08
CA LYS A 139 0.58 -31.12 -11.27
C LYS A 139 0.74 -30.40 -12.62
N GLU A 140 1.56 -29.35 -12.66
CA GLU A 140 1.84 -28.61 -13.90
C GLU A 140 2.44 -29.54 -14.97
N SER A 141 1.75 -29.70 -16.09
CA SER A 141 2.29 -30.45 -17.25
C SER A 141 3.29 -29.57 -18.02
N PRO A 142 4.37 -30.16 -18.58
CA PRO A 142 5.31 -29.42 -19.42
C PRO A 142 4.61 -28.83 -20.67
N GLU A 143 5.02 -27.62 -21.07
CA GLU A 143 4.46 -26.96 -22.25
C GLU A 143 4.68 -27.83 -23.52
N PRO A 144 3.63 -28.15 -24.29
CA PRO A 144 3.75 -28.96 -25.49
C PRO A 144 4.56 -28.20 -26.55
N LYS A 145 5.56 -28.86 -27.13
CA LYS A 145 6.35 -28.34 -28.25
C LYS A 145 5.59 -28.63 -29.55
N GLY A 146 5.03 -27.61 -30.19
CA GLY A 146 4.27 -27.73 -31.45
C GLY A 146 3.40 -26.51 -31.74
N PRO A 147 2.50 -26.55 -32.76
CA PRO A 147 1.61 -25.43 -33.12
C PRO A 147 0.57 -25.07 -32.04
N LEU A 148 0.47 -25.88 -30.99
CA LEU A 148 -0.36 -25.69 -29.80
C LEU A 148 0.46 -25.07 -28.66
N THR A 149 0.83 -23.80 -28.75
CA THR A 149 1.51 -23.10 -27.65
C THR A 149 0.49 -22.43 -26.72
N TRP A 150 0.10 -23.08 -25.62
CA TRP A 150 -0.72 -22.46 -24.58
C TRP A 150 0.12 -21.85 -23.46
N LYS A 151 0.21 -20.52 -23.39
CA LYS A 151 0.86 -19.81 -22.28
C LYS A 151 0.04 -19.99 -20.99
N ASN A 152 0.67 -20.48 -19.93
CA ASN A 152 0.04 -20.85 -18.66
C ASN A 152 -0.74 -19.74 -17.90
N LYS A 153 -0.60 -18.46 -18.30
CA LYS A 153 -1.25 -17.29 -17.65
C LYS A 153 -2.38 -16.64 -18.48
N SER A 154 -2.70 -17.11 -19.69
CA SER A 154 -3.71 -16.49 -20.56
C SER A 154 -5.13 -17.06 -20.37
N LEU A 155 -6.16 -16.25 -20.66
CA LEU A 155 -7.57 -16.67 -20.66
C LEU A 155 -7.81 -17.86 -21.62
N GLY A 156 -7.13 -17.86 -22.78
CA GLY A 156 -7.13 -18.99 -23.72
C GLY A 156 -6.52 -20.28 -23.14
N GLY A 157 -5.44 -20.16 -22.34
CA GLY A 157 -4.87 -21.31 -21.62
C GLY A 157 -5.84 -21.89 -20.58
N THR A 158 -6.60 -21.03 -19.88
CA THR A 158 -7.68 -21.47 -18.98
C THR A 158 -8.81 -22.16 -19.74
N CYS A 159 -9.17 -21.68 -20.93
CA CYS A 159 -10.19 -22.29 -21.79
C CYS A 159 -9.84 -23.73 -22.17
N LEU A 160 -8.64 -23.95 -22.70
CA LEU A 160 -8.19 -25.27 -23.12
C LEU A 160 -8.11 -26.25 -21.95
N LYS A 161 -7.58 -25.83 -20.80
CA LYS A 161 -7.53 -26.66 -19.58
C LYS A 161 -8.93 -26.99 -19.05
N PHE A 162 -9.86 -26.03 -19.10
CA PHE A 162 -11.25 -26.27 -18.72
C PHE A 162 -11.92 -27.32 -19.61
N LEU A 163 -11.66 -27.32 -20.93
CA LEU A 163 -12.15 -28.35 -21.86
C LEU A 163 -11.61 -29.75 -21.53
N THR A 164 -10.33 -29.87 -21.14
CA THR A 164 -9.75 -31.19 -20.79
C THR A 164 -10.44 -31.87 -19.59
N LEU A 165 -11.08 -31.11 -18.69
CA LEU A 165 -11.81 -31.69 -17.56
C LEU A 165 -13.00 -32.56 -18.02
N PHE A 166 -13.60 -32.22 -19.16
CA PHE A 166 -14.75 -32.94 -19.69
C PHE A 166 -14.39 -34.24 -20.42
N PHE A 167 -13.12 -34.46 -20.75
CA PHE A 167 -12.68 -35.74 -21.31
C PHE A 167 -12.68 -36.87 -20.28
N LYS A 168 -12.66 -36.53 -18.99
CA LYS A 168 -12.62 -37.49 -17.87
C LYS A 168 -13.84 -37.43 -16.95
N LYS A 169 -14.62 -36.33 -16.96
CA LYS A 169 -15.88 -36.20 -16.19
C LYS A 169 -17.01 -35.69 -17.05
N GLU A 170 -18.15 -36.36 -17.02
CA GLU A 170 -19.37 -35.92 -17.72
C GLU A 170 -19.93 -34.60 -17.19
N ARG A 171 -19.73 -34.32 -15.89
CA ARG A 171 -20.28 -33.15 -15.20
C ARG A 171 -19.22 -32.42 -14.39
N VAL A 172 -19.08 -31.12 -14.64
CA VAL A 172 -18.06 -30.25 -14.00
C VAL A 172 -18.75 -29.04 -13.37
N SER A 173 -18.44 -28.73 -12.11
CA SER A 173 -18.87 -27.47 -11.46
C SER A 173 -17.74 -26.43 -11.47
N LEU A 174 -18.08 -25.14 -11.48
CA LEU A 174 -17.08 -24.06 -11.51
C LEU A 174 -16.19 -24.03 -10.26
N ASP A 175 -16.75 -24.33 -9.09
CA ASP A 175 -16.02 -24.38 -7.83
C ASP A 175 -14.98 -25.52 -7.83
N TRP A 176 -15.36 -26.69 -8.38
CA TRP A 176 -14.45 -27.82 -8.51
C TRP A 176 -13.36 -27.52 -9.54
N ALA A 177 -13.72 -26.99 -10.72
CA ALA A 177 -12.76 -26.58 -11.74
C ALA A 177 -11.76 -25.52 -11.22
N GLY A 178 -12.23 -24.58 -10.39
CA GLY A 178 -11.40 -23.56 -9.74
C GLY A 178 -10.36 -24.12 -8.77
N ARG A 179 -10.64 -25.25 -8.11
CA ARG A 179 -9.72 -25.92 -7.18
C ARG A 179 -8.73 -26.86 -7.88
N VAL A 180 -9.17 -27.53 -8.95
CA VAL A 180 -8.40 -28.60 -9.63
C VAL A 180 -7.39 -28.07 -10.66
N LEU A 181 -7.73 -27.00 -11.38
CA LEU A 181 -6.84 -26.44 -12.41
C LEU A 181 -5.61 -25.76 -11.79
N PRO A 182 -4.38 -25.94 -12.28
CA PRO A 182 -3.19 -25.29 -11.69
C PRO A 182 -3.15 -23.78 -11.96
N CYS A 183 -2.69 -23.00 -10.96
CA CYS A 183 -2.34 -21.58 -11.08
C CYS A 183 -0.82 -21.49 -11.29
N GLY A 184 -0.36 -20.85 -12.38
CA GLY A 184 1.06 -20.89 -12.76
C GLY A 184 2.03 -20.45 -11.65
N LYS A 185 3.14 -21.17 -11.47
CA LYS A 185 4.44 -20.94 -10.76
C LYS A 185 4.57 -20.05 -9.49
N ASP A 186 3.60 -19.23 -9.12
CA ASP A 186 3.70 -18.26 -8.01
C ASP A 186 3.00 -18.75 -6.72
N GLU A 187 2.60 -20.04 -6.63
CA GLU A 187 1.82 -20.57 -5.51
C GLU A 187 2.62 -21.22 -4.36
N ASP A 188 3.93 -21.40 -4.48
CA ASP A 188 4.74 -21.94 -3.37
C ASP A 188 5.15 -20.86 -2.33
N LYS A 189 4.53 -19.67 -2.35
CA LYS A 189 4.89 -18.53 -1.48
C LYS A 189 3.71 -17.78 -0.84
N ALA A 190 2.55 -18.41 -0.70
CA ALA A 190 1.36 -17.74 -0.14
C ALA A 190 1.06 -18.20 1.29
N ASP A 191 1.63 -17.52 2.29
CA ASP A 191 1.44 -17.82 3.72
C ASP A 191 0.12 -17.28 4.33
N ASN A 192 -0.78 -16.67 3.54
CA ASN A 192 -1.98 -15.98 4.06
C ASN A 192 -3.32 -16.52 3.51
N LYS A 193 -4.19 -16.98 4.42
CA LYS A 193 -5.53 -17.61 4.19
C LYS A 193 -6.54 -16.72 3.45
N SER A 194 -6.45 -15.40 3.67
CA SER A 194 -7.28 -14.36 3.03
C SER A 194 -6.98 -14.26 1.52
N ASP A 195 -5.71 -14.31 1.15
CA ASP A 195 -5.23 -14.13 -0.23
C ASP A 195 -5.58 -15.35 -1.10
N THR A 196 -5.51 -16.55 -0.54
CA THR A 196 -5.94 -17.81 -1.18
C THR A 196 -7.43 -17.77 -1.57
N THR A 197 -8.28 -17.21 -0.71
CA THR A 197 -9.73 -17.10 -0.95
C THR A 197 -10.05 -16.09 -2.06
N LYS A 198 -9.35 -14.93 -2.08
CA LYS A 198 -9.51 -13.91 -3.14
C LYS A 198 -9.02 -14.42 -4.50
N LYS A 199 -7.88 -15.13 -4.53
CA LYS A 199 -7.35 -15.78 -5.74
C LYS A 199 -8.31 -16.82 -6.30
N LEU A 200 -8.92 -17.65 -5.45
CA LEU A 200 -9.91 -18.64 -5.87
C LEU A 200 -11.17 -18.00 -6.47
N ARG A 201 -11.71 -16.92 -5.87
CA ARG A 201 -12.87 -16.20 -6.42
C ARG A 201 -12.59 -15.58 -7.79
N ASN A 202 -11.43 -14.94 -7.96
CA ASN A 202 -11.02 -14.36 -9.24
C ASN A 202 -10.85 -15.41 -10.34
N LYS A 203 -10.37 -16.60 -9.97
CA LYS A 203 -10.24 -17.74 -10.87
C LYS A 203 -11.59 -18.31 -11.29
N ILE A 204 -12.51 -18.51 -10.34
CA ILE A 204 -13.89 -18.94 -10.64
C ILE A 204 -14.58 -17.95 -11.58
N ARG A 205 -14.38 -16.64 -11.39
CA ARG A 205 -14.91 -15.60 -12.31
C ARG A 205 -14.40 -15.78 -13.74
N ARG A 206 -13.09 -16.02 -13.92
CA ARG A 206 -12.49 -16.25 -15.26
C ARG A 206 -13.00 -17.52 -15.92
N ILE A 207 -13.18 -18.61 -15.16
CA ILE A 207 -13.74 -19.86 -15.68
C ILE A 207 -15.22 -19.64 -16.08
N CYS A 208 -15.97 -18.81 -15.34
CA CYS A 208 -17.33 -18.43 -15.70
C CYS A 208 -17.38 -17.66 -17.03
N ASP A 209 -16.48 -16.69 -17.23
CA ASP A 209 -16.37 -15.95 -18.51
C ASP A 209 -16.05 -16.92 -19.67
N VAL A 210 -15.12 -17.86 -19.49
CA VAL A 210 -14.82 -18.92 -20.48
C VAL A 210 -16.03 -19.80 -20.77
N ALA A 211 -16.73 -20.28 -19.73
CA ALA A 211 -17.89 -21.15 -19.87
C ALA A 211 -19.01 -20.47 -20.66
N ASN A 212 -19.22 -19.16 -20.47
CA ASN A 212 -20.22 -18.39 -21.22
C ASN A 212 -19.90 -18.34 -22.73
N VAL A 213 -18.63 -18.17 -23.12
CA VAL A 213 -18.22 -18.20 -24.53
C VAL A 213 -18.38 -19.61 -25.11
N LEU A 214 -17.98 -20.65 -24.37
CA LEU A 214 -18.13 -22.06 -24.82
C LEU A 214 -19.60 -22.48 -24.97
N ILE A 215 -20.50 -21.95 -24.14
CA ILE A 215 -21.95 -22.15 -24.28
C ILE A 215 -22.46 -21.46 -25.55
N ALA A 216 -22.03 -20.24 -25.84
CA ALA A 216 -22.44 -19.54 -27.06
C ALA A 216 -22.01 -20.29 -28.34
N VAL A 217 -20.82 -20.89 -28.32
CA VAL A 217 -20.28 -21.67 -29.46
C VAL A 217 -20.85 -23.10 -29.53
N GLY A 218 -21.53 -23.58 -28.48
CA GLY A 218 -22.16 -24.90 -28.44
C GLY A 218 -21.21 -26.06 -28.07
N LEU A 219 -20.06 -25.78 -27.46
CA LEU A 219 -19.13 -26.83 -27.00
C LEU A 219 -19.46 -27.32 -25.58
N VAL A 220 -20.12 -26.50 -24.76
CA VAL A 220 -20.49 -26.81 -23.38
C VAL A 220 -21.96 -26.39 -23.14
N CYS A 221 -22.73 -27.19 -22.40
CA CYS A 221 -24.11 -26.87 -22.02
C CYS A 221 -24.26 -26.80 -20.50
N LYS A 222 -25.29 -26.08 -20.03
CA LYS A 222 -25.69 -26.08 -18.61
C LYS A 222 -26.56 -27.31 -18.35
N LEU A 223 -26.21 -28.09 -17.33
CA LEU A 223 -26.96 -29.29 -16.92
C LEU A 223 -27.87 -28.97 -15.73
N PRO A 224 -29.07 -29.59 -15.65
CA PRO A 224 -29.96 -29.42 -14.51
C PRO A 224 -29.31 -29.96 -13.22
N PRO A 225 -29.56 -29.32 -12.06
CA PRO A 225 -29.09 -29.82 -10.78
C PRO A 225 -29.69 -31.20 -10.48
N LYS A 226 -28.91 -32.13 -9.89
CA LYS A 226 -29.47 -33.39 -9.34
C LYS A 226 -30.38 -33.05 -8.15
N GLU A 227 -31.40 -33.89 -7.91
CA GLU A 227 -32.52 -33.69 -6.96
C GLU A 227 -32.15 -33.42 -5.48
N CYS A 228 -30.87 -33.31 -5.11
CA CYS A 228 -30.42 -32.96 -3.76
C CYS A 228 -29.50 -31.72 -3.66
N THR A 229 -29.29 -30.93 -4.72
CA THR A 229 -28.46 -29.71 -4.64
C THR A 229 -29.12 -28.50 -5.28
N ARG A 230 -29.96 -27.77 -4.55
CA ARG A 230 -30.64 -26.55 -5.05
C ARG A 230 -29.71 -25.35 -5.30
N ARG A 231 -28.40 -25.44 -5.04
CA ARG A 231 -27.48 -24.28 -5.05
C ARG A 231 -26.25 -24.36 -5.98
N ARG A 232 -26.03 -25.44 -6.74
CA ARG A 232 -24.84 -25.59 -7.62
C ARG A 232 -25.19 -25.84 -9.08
N LEU A 233 -24.65 -25.02 -9.99
CA LEU A 233 -24.75 -25.20 -11.45
C LEU A 233 -23.65 -26.12 -11.97
N PHE A 234 -24.04 -27.10 -12.79
CA PHE A 234 -23.13 -28.02 -13.46
C PHE A 234 -23.09 -27.75 -14.97
N TYR A 235 -21.95 -28.06 -15.57
CA TYR A 235 -21.70 -27.93 -16.99
C TYR A 235 -21.37 -29.31 -17.55
N GLY A 236 -21.76 -29.57 -18.80
CA GLY A 236 -21.43 -30.80 -19.54
C GLY A 236 -20.91 -30.46 -20.92
N TYR A 237 -20.11 -31.34 -21.51
CA TYR A 237 -19.64 -31.19 -22.89
C TYR A 237 -20.76 -31.58 -23.85
N CYS A 238 -21.06 -30.70 -24.81
CA CYS A 238 -22.07 -30.92 -25.85
C CYS A 238 -21.55 -30.66 -27.27
N GLY A 239 -20.23 -30.54 -27.42
CA GLY A 239 -19.56 -30.34 -28.70
C GLY A 239 -19.51 -31.61 -29.57
N PRO A 240 -18.84 -31.55 -30.74
CA PRO A 240 -18.75 -32.68 -31.66
C PRO A 240 -18.16 -33.92 -30.98
N VAL A 241 -18.65 -35.10 -31.39
CA VAL A 241 -18.21 -36.40 -30.85
C VAL A 241 -16.72 -36.60 -31.09
N ILE A 242 -15.99 -36.86 -30.01
CA ILE A 242 -14.57 -37.21 -30.00
C ILE A 242 -14.52 -38.69 -29.58
N ASP A 243 -13.98 -39.58 -30.41
CA ASP A 243 -14.05 -41.03 -30.23
C ASP A 243 -13.67 -41.47 -28.80
N ASN A 244 -14.56 -42.18 -28.10
CA ASN A 244 -14.46 -42.69 -26.71
C ASN A 244 -14.46 -41.63 -25.58
N ILE A 245 -15.60 -40.98 -25.34
CA ILE A 245 -15.90 -40.34 -24.05
C ILE A 245 -16.92 -41.27 -23.37
N HIS A 246 -16.44 -42.08 -22.41
CA HIS A 246 -17.19 -43.00 -21.52
C HIS A 246 -17.72 -44.32 -22.15
N SER A 247 -16.89 -45.37 -22.12
CA SER A 247 -17.37 -46.76 -22.21
C SER A 247 -17.67 -47.27 -20.80
N GLY A 248 -18.94 -47.28 -20.41
CA GLY A 248 -19.36 -47.82 -19.11
C GLY A 248 -20.85 -47.68 -18.83
N GLU A 249 -21.73 -48.15 -19.72
CA GLU A 249 -23.14 -48.39 -19.37
C GLU A 249 -23.37 -49.90 -19.12
N LYS A 250 -23.88 -50.23 -17.93
CA LYS A 250 -24.74 -51.40 -17.74
C LYS A 250 -26.18 -50.94 -17.93
N GLU A 251 -26.79 -51.37 -19.03
CA GLU A 251 -28.25 -51.50 -19.16
C GLU A 251 -28.75 -52.57 -18.17
N PRO A 252 -30.03 -52.56 -17.70
CA PRO A 252 -31.15 -52.74 -18.64
C PRO A 252 -32.54 -52.13 -18.30
N THR A 253 -33.37 -52.09 -19.36
CA THR A 253 -34.85 -52.27 -19.41
C THR A 253 -35.75 -51.19 -18.79
N GLY A 254 -36.80 -50.66 -19.42
CA GLY A 254 -37.46 -50.92 -20.70
C GLY A 254 -38.75 -50.07 -20.79
N ALA A 255 -39.50 -50.27 -21.89
CA ALA A 255 -40.78 -49.63 -22.28
C ALA A 255 -40.72 -48.19 -22.84
N GLY A 256 -40.68 -48.11 -24.17
CA GLY A 256 -40.61 -46.86 -24.93
C GLY A 256 -41.96 -46.29 -25.40
N ARG A 257 -41.86 -45.08 -25.96
CA ARG A 257 -42.78 -44.58 -26.99
C ARG A 257 -41.95 -43.89 -28.08
N ARG A 258 -41.96 -44.47 -29.29
CA ARG A 258 -41.35 -43.93 -30.52
C ARG A 258 -42.13 -42.72 -31.03
N VAL A 259 -41.42 -41.72 -31.57
CA VAL A 259 -41.78 -41.10 -32.86
C VAL A 259 -40.51 -40.86 -33.70
N ARG A 260 -40.42 -41.68 -34.76
CA ARG A 260 -39.83 -41.49 -36.11
C ARG A 260 -38.46 -40.79 -36.31
N ASN A 261 -37.47 -41.67 -36.52
CA ASN A 261 -36.40 -41.56 -37.53
C ASN A 261 -36.94 -41.66 -38.97
N THR A 262 -36.15 -41.17 -39.92
CA THR A 262 -35.70 -41.82 -41.18
C THR A 262 -34.83 -40.81 -41.96
N LEU A 263 -33.73 -41.08 -42.67
CA LEU A 263 -32.93 -42.24 -43.12
C LEU A 263 -31.63 -41.58 -43.66
N ALA A 264 -30.41 -41.91 -43.22
CA ALA A 264 -29.54 -43.02 -43.64
C ALA A 264 -28.97 -42.90 -45.08
N VAL A 265 -27.69 -43.29 -45.27
CA VAL A 265 -27.24 -44.42 -46.14
C VAL A 265 -25.73 -44.33 -46.50
N LEU A 266 -25.00 -45.37 -46.06
CA LEU A 266 -23.88 -46.14 -46.65
C LEU A 266 -22.43 -45.59 -46.77
N GLU A 267 -21.49 -46.33 -46.15
CA GLU A 267 -20.08 -46.48 -46.57
C GLU A 267 -19.95 -47.32 -47.87
N PRO A 268 -18.76 -47.37 -48.50
CA PRO A 268 -17.89 -48.54 -48.26
C PRO A 268 -16.37 -48.26 -48.18
N LYS A 269 -15.68 -49.22 -47.54
CA LYS A 269 -14.23 -49.37 -47.32
C LYS A 269 -13.39 -49.54 -48.60
N SER A 270 -12.14 -49.05 -48.59
CA SER A 270 -10.96 -49.82 -49.05
C SER A 270 -9.64 -49.27 -48.48
N ARG A 271 -8.75 -50.21 -48.10
CA ARG A 271 -7.33 -50.03 -47.71
C ARG A 271 -6.44 -50.25 -48.95
N ILE A 272 -5.15 -49.85 -48.83
CA ILE A 272 -3.93 -50.17 -49.64
C ILE A 272 -3.34 -48.86 -50.22
N ASN A 273 -2.04 -48.61 -50.30
CA ASN A 273 -0.80 -48.97 -49.61
C ASN A 273 0.29 -48.07 -50.26
N ASN A 274 1.43 -47.95 -49.61
CA ASN A 274 2.76 -47.82 -50.25
C ASN A 274 3.23 -46.53 -50.97
N ASN A 275 4.21 -45.91 -50.30
CA ASN A 275 5.64 -45.91 -50.65
C ASN A 275 6.20 -45.12 -51.85
N CYS A 276 7.41 -44.61 -51.54
CA CYS A 276 8.57 -44.41 -52.41
C CYS A 276 8.56 -43.19 -53.35
N LYS A 277 9.69 -42.54 -53.63
CA LYS A 277 11.06 -42.47 -53.07
C LYS A 277 11.79 -41.53 -54.05
N ARG A 278 12.71 -40.71 -53.52
CA ARG A 278 14.05 -40.34 -54.06
C ARG A 278 14.10 -39.75 -55.48
N LYS A 279 14.90 -38.73 -55.72
CA LYS A 279 16.39 -38.72 -55.80
C LYS A 279 16.74 -37.25 -56.15
N LEU A 280 17.87 -36.64 -55.84
CA LEU A 280 19.27 -37.01 -56.13
C LEU A 280 20.12 -35.91 -55.42
N VAL A 281 20.94 -36.26 -54.43
CA VAL A 281 22.42 -36.46 -54.50
C VAL A 281 23.26 -35.20 -54.21
N LEU A 282 24.12 -35.39 -53.21
CA LEU A 282 25.22 -34.58 -52.69
C LEU A 282 26.41 -34.48 -53.67
N PHE A 283 27.30 -33.51 -53.44
CA PHE A 283 28.70 -33.79 -53.12
C PHE A 283 29.31 -32.68 -52.26
N SER A 284 30.19 -33.10 -51.35
CA SER A 284 30.91 -32.31 -50.34
C SER A 284 32.26 -31.79 -50.83
N LYS A 285 32.84 -30.84 -50.08
CA LYS A 285 34.20 -30.97 -49.52
C LYS A 285 34.46 -29.93 -48.42
N ASP A 286 35.19 -30.38 -47.40
CA ASP A 286 35.54 -29.73 -46.13
C ASP A 286 36.96 -29.14 -46.12
N ASP A 287 37.29 -28.55 -44.95
CA ASP A 287 38.60 -28.43 -44.25
C ASP A 287 39.40 -27.12 -44.45
N THR A 288 40.11 -26.50 -43.48
CA THR A 288 40.26 -26.55 -41.99
C THR A 288 41.14 -25.34 -41.54
N ASP A 289 41.09 -25.01 -40.23
CA ASP A 289 42.18 -24.58 -39.31
C ASP A 289 42.49 -23.10 -38.91
N LYS A 290 42.25 -22.85 -37.60
CA LYS A 290 43.10 -22.30 -36.48
C LYS A 290 43.41 -20.79 -36.19
N GLY A 291 43.15 -20.44 -34.90
CA GLY A 291 43.87 -19.51 -33.98
C GLY A 291 43.38 -18.05 -33.96
N GLY A 292 43.26 -17.27 -32.88
CA GLY A 292 43.49 -17.35 -31.42
C GLY A 292 43.38 -15.92 -30.82
N ASP A 293 42.85 -15.81 -29.59
CA ASP A 293 42.89 -14.72 -28.56
C ASP A 293 42.39 -13.26 -28.74
N ASP A 294 41.99 -12.73 -27.56
CA ASP A 294 41.71 -11.36 -27.06
C ASP A 294 40.29 -10.73 -27.11
N ALA A 295 39.82 -10.34 -25.92
CA ALA A 295 38.59 -9.59 -25.62
C ALA A 295 38.85 -8.05 -25.58
N PRO A 296 37.89 -7.16 -25.27
CA PRO A 296 36.43 -7.12 -25.52
C PRO A 296 36.01 -5.81 -26.25
N ALA A 297 34.96 -5.81 -27.09
CA ALA A 297 34.32 -4.55 -27.49
C ALA A 297 32.86 -4.66 -27.95
N THR A 298 32.06 -3.78 -27.36
CA THR A 298 30.68 -3.39 -27.61
C THR A 298 30.44 -2.91 -29.05
N LYS A 299 29.19 -3.06 -29.52
CA LYS A 299 28.56 -2.56 -30.79
C LYS A 299 28.83 -3.39 -32.06
N ARG A 300 27.85 -4.22 -32.46
CA ARG A 300 27.46 -4.49 -33.87
C ARG A 300 26.28 -5.46 -33.96
N VAL A 301 25.04 -4.96 -33.91
CA VAL A 301 23.87 -5.55 -34.62
C VAL A 301 22.93 -4.42 -35.04
N MET A 302 23.32 -3.65 -36.06
CA MET A 302 22.38 -2.77 -36.77
C MET A 302 22.86 -2.49 -38.22
N MET A 303 23.19 -3.52 -38.99
CA MET A 303 23.30 -3.44 -40.45
C MET A 303 23.06 -4.83 -41.07
N ALA A 304 21.80 -5.26 -41.15
CA ALA A 304 21.39 -6.43 -41.94
C ALA A 304 19.88 -6.44 -42.22
N ARG A 305 19.28 -5.30 -42.65
CA ARG A 305 17.88 -5.27 -43.12
C ARG A 305 17.62 -4.28 -44.27
N SER A 306 18.57 -4.07 -45.18
CA SER A 306 18.38 -3.15 -46.32
C SER A 306 18.42 -3.78 -47.72
N SER A 307 18.50 -5.10 -47.85
CA SER A 307 18.73 -5.75 -49.15
C SER A 307 17.55 -6.55 -49.72
N ILE A 308 16.40 -6.60 -49.05
CA ILE A 308 15.20 -7.31 -49.54
C ILE A 308 14.13 -6.34 -50.07
N ALA A 309 14.11 -5.10 -49.56
CA ALA A 309 13.16 -4.07 -49.99
C ALA A 309 13.43 -3.55 -51.41
N MET A 310 14.66 -3.66 -51.90
CA MET A 310 15.07 -3.18 -53.22
C MET A 310 14.69 -4.15 -54.37
N TRP A 311 14.41 -5.42 -54.06
CA TRP A 311 14.03 -6.44 -55.05
C TRP A 311 12.52 -6.47 -55.33
N LEU A 312 11.68 -6.02 -54.38
CA LEU A 312 10.21 -6.03 -54.50
C LEU A 312 9.62 -4.84 -55.27
N MET A 313 10.41 -3.78 -55.50
CA MET A 313 9.93 -2.54 -56.15
C MET A 313 10.06 -2.55 -57.69
N ALA A 314 10.64 -3.59 -58.30
CA ALA A 314 10.93 -3.64 -59.74
C ALA A 314 9.81 -4.26 -60.61
N LYS A 315 8.60 -4.48 -60.09
CA LYS A 315 7.46 -5.01 -60.89
C LYS A 315 6.11 -4.42 -60.48
N MET A 316 5.88 -3.13 -60.69
CA MET A 316 4.51 -2.61 -60.89
C MET A 316 4.53 -1.37 -61.79
N GLY A 317 4.10 -1.56 -63.03
CA GLY A 317 3.89 -0.51 -64.02
C GLY A 317 3.81 -1.09 -65.44
N ARG A 318 2.62 -1.51 -65.88
CA ARG A 318 2.27 -1.55 -67.31
C ARG A 318 1.40 -0.32 -67.56
N TYR A 319 1.82 0.53 -68.50
CA TYR A 319 1.19 1.78 -68.94
C TYR A 319 1.51 3.01 -68.08
N GLU A 320 2.46 3.78 -68.61
CA GLU A 320 3.04 5.04 -68.13
C GLU A 320 2.00 6.16 -67.91
N GLN A 321 1.24 6.12 -66.81
CA GLN A 321 0.36 7.23 -66.42
C GLN A 321 0.47 7.52 -64.93
N GLY A 322 1.20 8.59 -64.57
CA GLY A 322 1.22 9.11 -63.20
C GLY A 322 2.28 10.20 -62.93
N ILE A 323 1.83 11.46 -63.02
CA ILE A 323 2.33 12.73 -62.42
C ILE A 323 3.87 12.89 -62.25
N THR A 324 4.44 13.83 -63.02
CA THR A 324 5.86 14.21 -63.07
C THR A 324 6.28 15.34 -62.13
N THR A 325 5.46 15.75 -61.16
CA THR A 325 5.88 16.74 -60.14
C THR A 325 6.30 16.05 -58.84
N PRO A 326 7.48 16.38 -58.28
CA PRO A 326 7.91 15.80 -57.02
C PRO A 326 6.94 16.23 -55.91
N ILE A 327 6.17 15.27 -55.39
CA ILE A 327 5.39 15.46 -54.18
C ILE A 327 6.38 15.67 -53.04
N ALA A 328 6.37 16.86 -52.45
CA ALA A 328 7.18 17.15 -51.27
C ALA A 328 6.93 16.07 -50.22
N LEU A 329 7.99 15.41 -49.76
CA LEU A 329 7.97 14.43 -48.69
C LEU A 329 7.39 15.10 -47.43
N ARG A 330 6.08 14.92 -47.20
CA ARG A 330 5.48 15.17 -45.90
C ARG A 330 6.17 14.24 -44.91
N THR A 331 6.88 14.83 -43.94
CA THR A 331 7.38 14.14 -42.76
C THR A 331 6.20 13.41 -42.12
N GLN A 332 6.24 12.08 -42.12
CA GLN A 332 5.20 11.22 -41.56
C GLN A 332 5.06 11.48 -40.06
N LEU A 333 4.10 12.31 -39.69
CA LEU A 333 3.66 12.50 -38.31
C LEU A 333 2.79 11.33 -37.87
N SER A 334 3.44 10.22 -37.52
CA SER A 334 2.83 8.98 -37.03
C SER A 334 1.82 8.34 -38.01
N ARG A 335 1.36 7.13 -37.70
CA ARG A 335 0.36 6.38 -38.50
C ARG A 335 -1.05 7.01 -38.40
N ARG A 336 -1.19 8.32 -38.62
CA ARG A 336 -2.49 8.97 -38.74
C ARG A 336 -2.96 8.82 -40.18
N SER A 337 -4.18 8.32 -40.32
CA SER A 337 -4.93 8.22 -41.58
C SER A 337 -4.85 9.54 -42.34
N LEU A 338 -4.63 9.48 -43.65
CA LEU A 338 -4.73 10.65 -44.54
C LEU A 338 -6.04 11.39 -44.27
N GLY A 339 -5.95 12.65 -43.80
CA GLY A 339 -7.09 13.58 -43.76
C GLY A 339 -7.64 13.99 -42.38
N PHE A 340 -7.19 13.42 -41.26
CA PHE A 340 -7.69 13.82 -39.93
C PHE A 340 -7.05 15.14 -39.47
N ARG A 341 -7.81 16.25 -39.51
CA ARG A 341 -7.41 17.55 -38.96
C ARG A 341 -8.01 17.71 -37.57
N VAL A 342 -7.16 17.92 -36.56
CA VAL A 342 -7.60 18.41 -35.25
C VAL A 342 -7.44 19.93 -35.27
N ALA A 343 -8.52 20.66 -35.03
CA ALA A 343 -8.49 22.13 -34.98
C ALA A 343 -7.46 22.58 -33.92
N GLY A 344 -6.54 23.45 -34.31
CA GLY A 344 -5.45 23.93 -33.46
C GLY A 344 -4.14 23.11 -33.51
N LEU A 345 -4.08 21.99 -34.24
CA LEU A 345 -2.91 21.13 -34.37
C LEU A 345 -2.35 21.07 -35.81
N GLU A 346 -2.49 22.17 -36.54
CA GLU A 346 -2.05 22.29 -37.94
C GLU A 346 -0.52 22.24 -38.07
N SER A 347 -0.03 21.64 -39.17
CA SER A 347 1.37 21.30 -39.42
C SER A 347 2.19 22.53 -39.79
N GLN A 348 2.48 23.37 -38.81
CA GLN A 348 3.62 24.28 -38.85
C GLN A 348 4.78 23.60 -38.12
N SER A 349 5.99 23.68 -38.66
CA SER A 349 7.22 23.25 -37.98
C SER A 349 7.48 24.20 -36.80
N VAL A 350 6.82 23.95 -35.67
CA VAL A 350 6.97 24.77 -34.46
C VAL A 350 8.27 24.36 -33.78
N VAL A 351 9.28 25.22 -33.87
CA VAL A 351 10.50 25.10 -33.05
C VAL A 351 10.16 25.57 -31.64
N TRP A 352 10.48 24.75 -30.63
CA TRP A 352 10.30 25.14 -29.22
C TRP A 352 11.38 26.15 -28.80
N ASP A 353 10.97 27.29 -28.24
CA ASP A 353 11.90 28.25 -27.65
C ASP A 353 12.20 27.89 -26.19
N TRP A 354 13.42 27.39 -25.95
CA TRP A 354 13.91 27.00 -24.62
C TRP A 354 14.05 28.16 -23.63
N ARG A 355 14.04 29.43 -24.10
CA ARG A 355 14.10 30.62 -23.23
C ARG A 355 12.74 31.02 -22.67
N SER A 356 11.66 30.43 -23.18
CA SER A 356 10.29 30.74 -22.77
C SER A 356 9.91 30.18 -21.38
N GLU A 357 10.73 29.27 -20.84
CA GLU A 357 10.54 28.66 -19.53
C GLU A 357 11.76 28.86 -18.63
N VAL A 358 11.51 29.08 -17.34
CA VAL A 358 12.54 29.12 -16.30
C VAL A 358 12.57 27.75 -15.61
N VAL A 359 13.73 27.13 -15.58
CA VAL A 359 13.94 25.79 -14.99
C VAL A 359 15.06 25.89 -13.97
N GLU A 360 14.68 25.91 -12.69
CA GLU A 360 15.61 26.03 -11.57
C GLU A 360 15.26 24.99 -10.51
N ALA A 361 16.27 24.35 -9.92
CA ALA A 361 16.08 23.38 -8.85
C ALA A 361 15.65 24.03 -7.53
N LYS A 362 16.16 25.24 -7.25
CA LYS A 362 15.83 26.01 -6.04
C LYS A 362 14.57 26.83 -6.28
N GLU A 363 13.61 26.72 -5.36
CA GLU A 363 12.33 27.40 -5.47
C GLU A 363 12.19 28.46 -4.38
N THR A 364 11.57 29.59 -4.72
CA THR A 364 11.38 30.72 -3.80
C THR A 364 9.90 30.84 -3.44
N LEU A 365 9.61 30.96 -2.13
CA LEU A 365 8.25 31.10 -1.62
C LEU A 365 7.92 32.57 -1.36
N LYS A 366 6.76 33.01 -1.86
CA LYS A 366 6.20 34.33 -1.58
C LYS A 366 5.18 34.21 -0.44
N TRP A 367 5.60 34.60 0.76
CA TRP A 367 4.76 34.55 1.96
C TRP A 367 3.85 35.77 2.08
N LEU A 368 2.59 35.52 2.41
CA LEU A 368 1.60 36.50 2.82
C LEU A 368 1.49 36.47 4.36
N PRO A 369 1.74 37.59 5.07
CA PRO A 369 1.60 37.65 6.52
C PRO A 369 0.15 37.39 6.94
N GLY A 370 -0.01 36.82 8.13
CA GLY A 370 -1.31 36.61 8.76
C GLY A 370 -2.01 37.93 9.06
N ALA A 371 -3.33 37.88 9.12
CA ALA A 371 -4.16 39.03 9.46
C ALA A 371 -4.69 38.92 10.90
N ASN A 372 -4.88 40.06 11.57
CA ASN A 372 -5.48 40.09 12.90
C ASN A 372 -6.89 39.48 12.88
N VAL A 373 -7.23 38.75 13.95
CA VAL A 373 -8.55 38.11 14.17
C VAL A 373 -9.64 39.14 14.51
N THR A 374 -9.33 40.43 14.57
CA THR A 374 -10.21 41.52 15.06
C THR A 374 -11.49 41.76 14.25
N THR A 375 -11.72 41.07 13.13
CA THR A 375 -13.02 41.06 12.45
C THR A 375 -13.91 39.96 13.02
N ASP A 376 -15.08 40.32 13.55
CA ASP A 376 -16.12 39.39 13.99
C ASP A 376 -16.56 38.49 12.83
N ILE A 377 -15.99 37.28 12.76
CA ILE A 377 -16.38 36.25 11.80
C ILE A 377 -17.81 35.84 12.14
N SER A 378 -18.75 36.10 11.23
CA SER A 378 -20.18 35.78 11.41
C SER A 378 -20.58 34.51 10.68
N LEU A 379 -21.43 33.69 11.30
CA LEU A 379 -22.01 32.51 10.66
C LEU A 379 -22.91 32.85 9.46
N ASN A 380 -23.49 34.05 9.44
CA ASN A 380 -24.40 34.49 8.37
C ASN A 380 -23.65 34.79 7.05
N TRP A 381 -22.32 34.63 7.03
CA TRP A 381 -21.48 34.82 5.85
C TRP A 381 -21.56 33.71 4.82
N ILE A 382 -22.04 32.52 5.21
CA ILE A 382 -22.18 31.39 4.30
C ILE A 382 -23.31 31.69 3.31
N GLN A 383 -22.99 31.88 2.03
CA GLN A 383 -24.00 32.17 1.01
C GLN A 383 -24.30 30.94 0.15
N LEU A 384 -25.58 30.70 -0.06
CA LEU A 384 -26.11 29.61 -0.86
C LEU A 384 -26.62 30.13 -2.21
N GLY A 385 -26.09 29.60 -3.31
CA GLY A 385 -26.49 29.94 -4.69
C GLY A 385 -26.81 28.71 -5.52
N GLU A 386 -27.04 28.89 -6.82
CA GLU A 386 -27.30 27.80 -7.77
C GLU A 386 -26.03 26.99 -8.09
N HIS A 387 -26.20 25.72 -8.47
CA HIS A 387 -25.11 24.89 -8.96
C HIS A 387 -24.59 25.41 -10.31
N GLY A 388 -23.33 25.82 -10.35
CA GLY A 388 -22.61 26.10 -11.60
C GLY A 388 -22.59 27.57 -11.98
N ARG A 389 -21.51 28.26 -11.58
CA ARG A 389 -20.97 29.34 -12.42
C ARG A 389 -20.00 28.70 -13.40
N ALA A 390 -20.04 29.13 -14.67
CA ALA A 390 -19.02 28.73 -15.62
C ALA A 390 -17.67 29.23 -15.10
N ILE A 391 -16.68 28.33 -14.95
CA ILE A 391 -15.35 28.71 -14.46
C ILE A 391 -14.71 29.83 -15.32
N ALA A 392 -15.12 29.93 -16.59
CA ALA A 392 -14.72 30.98 -17.52
C ALA A 392 -15.07 32.40 -17.05
N ASP A 393 -16.10 32.55 -16.21
CA ASP A 393 -16.55 33.84 -15.69
C ASP A 393 -15.89 34.21 -14.36
N GLU A 394 -15.10 33.32 -13.75
CA GLU A 394 -14.45 33.51 -12.45
C GLU A 394 -13.10 34.25 -12.56
N HIS A 395 -13.13 35.47 -13.10
CA HIS A 395 -11.95 36.30 -13.36
C HIS A 395 -11.71 37.39 -12.28
N LYS A 396 -12.32 37.28 -11.10
CA LYS A 396 -12.15 38.28 -10.02
C LYS A 396 -10.73 38.29 -9.43
N TYR A 397 -10.09 37.13 -9.39
CA TYR A 397 -8.74 36.94 -8.83
C TYR A 397 -7.75 36.44 -9.89
N CYS A 398 -8.02 36.69 -11.17
CA CYS A 398 -7.17 36.29 -12.29
C CYS A 398 -7.49 37.16 -13.51
N SER A 399 -6.49 37.47 -14.34
CA SER A 399 -6.73 38.17 -15.60
C SER A 399 -7.69 37.37 -16.49
N PRO A 400 -8.76 37.99 -17.03
CA PRO A 400 -9.68 37.33 -17.95
C PRO A 400 -8.97 36.71 -19.16
N GLU A 401 -7.90 37.36 -19.64
CA GLU A 401 -7.11 36.86 -20.77
C GLU A 401 -6.33 35.60 -20.41
N ILE A 402 -5.71 35.57 -19.23
CA ILE A 402 -4.93 34.41 -18.75
C ILE A 402 -5.87 33.24 -18.52
N LEU A 403 -7.00 33.46 -17.83
CA LEU A 403 -8.00 32.43 -17.57
C LEU A 403 -8.51 31.81 -18.88
N LYS A 404 -8.90 32.64 -19.86
CA LYS A 404 -9.32 32.18 -21.18
C LYS A 404 -8.23 31.37 -21.91
N LYS A 405 -6.97 31.81 -21.84
CA LYS A 405 -5.83 31.11 -22.45
C LYS A 405 -5.54 29.77 -21.77
N VAL A 406 -5.60 29.68 -20.44
CA VAL A 406 -5.42 28.42 -19.70
C VAL A 406 -6.52 27.44 -20.07
N LEU A 407 -7.79 27.86 -20.00
CA LEU A 407 -8.93 27.00 -20.33
C LEU A 407 -8.89 26.54 -21.80
N GLY A 408 -8.61 27.46 -22.72
CA GLY A 408 -8.45 27.14 -24.14
C GLY A 408 -7.25 26.24 -24.43
N ALA A 409 -6.16 26.32 -23.66
CA ALA A 409 -5.02 25.43 -23.80
C ALA A 409 -5.31 24.03 -23.24
N LYS A 410 -6.10 23.90 -22.18
CA LYS A 410 -6.52 22.61 -21.61
C LYS A 410 -7.40 21.82 -22.59
N SER A 411 -8.39 22.46 -23.22
CA SER A 411 -9.35 21.78 -24.10
C SER A 411 -8.76 21.21 -25.39
N VAL A 412 -7.58 21.68 -25.80
CA VAL A 412 -6.83 21.10 -26.95
C VAL A 412 -6.46 19.63 -26.69
N PHE A 413 -6.30 19.23 -25.42
CA PHE A 413 -5.85 17.90 -25.04
C PHE A 413 -6.98 16.87 -24.98
N ASP A 414 -8.25 17.30 -24.85
CA ASP A 414 -9.42 16.42 -24.71
C ASP A 414 -9.63 15.53 -25.94
N GLN A 415 -9.12 15.96 -27.10
CA GLN A 415 -9.24 15.25 -28.37
C GLN A 415 -8.01 14.40 -28.72
N LEU A 416 -7.02 14.30 -27.82
CA LEU A 416 -5.75 13.63 -28.07
C LEU A 416 -5.67 12.23 -27.46
N ASP A 417 -4.97 11.34 -28.15
CA ASP A 417 -4.68 10.00 -27.62
C ASP A 417 -3.83 10.07 -26.34
N ASP A 418 -4.37 9.53 -25.24
CA ASP A 418 -3.75 9.55 -23.90
C ASP A 418 -2.37 8.90 -23.84
N ALA A 419 -2.14 7.84 -24.61
CA ALA A 419 -0.88 7.12 -24.57
C ALA A 419 0.24 7.94 -25.24
N VAL A 420 -0.06 8.62 -26.34
CA VAL A 420 0.87 9.56 -26.97
C VAL A 420 1.06 10.79 -26.08
N LEU A 421 -0.02 11.31 -25.48
CA LEU A 421 0.04 12.47 -24.59
C LEU A 421 0.94 12.20 -23.38
N ARG A 422 0.82 11.05 -22.73
CA ARG A 422 1.71 10.65 -21.61
C ARG A 422 3.19 10.58 -22.00
N LYS A 423 3.49 10.10 -23.22
CA LYS A 423 4.88 10.08 -23.72
C LYS A 423 5.41 11.48 -24.02
N ALA A 424 4.60 12.36 -24.60
CA ALA A 424 4.97 13.76 -24.84
C ALA A 424 5.25 14.48 -23.52
N ARG A 425 4.32 14.35 -22.57
CA ARG A 425 4.42 14.78 -21.18
C ARG A 425 5.75 14.36 -20.55
N GLY A 426 6.10 13.08 -20.61
CA GLY A 426 7.33 12.58 -19.99
C GLY A 426 8.63 13.12 -20.61
N ARG A 427 8.61 13.40 -21.93
CA ARG A 427 9.77 13.98 -22.63
C ARG A 427 9.96 15.47 -22.41
N CYS A 428 8.89 16.21 -22.11
CA CYS A 428 8.94 17.67 -22.05
C CYS A 428 9.13 18.24 -20.64
N ASN A 429 8.74 17.50 -19.59
CA ASN A 429 8.85 17.96 -18.22
C ASN A 429 10.31 17.88 -17.73
N PRO A 430 10.96 19.01 -17.35
CA PRO A 430 12.35 19.02 -16.86
C PRO A 430 12.57 18.21 -15.58
N PHE A 431 11.53 18.01 -14.79
CA PHE A 431 11.61 17.32 -13.49
C PHE A 431 11.13 15.87 -13.56
N GLU A 432 10.80 15.35 -14.75
CA GLU A 432 10.17 14.03 -14.89
C GLU A 432 11.07 12.88 -14.41
N SER A 433 12.37 13.00 -14.68
CA SER A 433 13.39 12.01 -14.34
C SER A 433 13.53 11.80 -12.83
N ILE A 434 13.06 12.72 -11.98
CA ILE A 434 13.01 12.55 -10.51
C ILE A 434 12.14 11.34 -10.14
N GLY A 435 11.01 11.17 -10.83
CA GLY A 435 10.08 10.06 -10.60
C GLY A 435 9.67 9.94 -9.13
N GLU A 436 9.68 8.71 -8.62
CA GLU A 436 9.40 8.39 -7.20
C GLU A 436 10.68 8.20 -6.36
N ALA A 437 11.86 8.41 -6.93
CA ALA A 437 13.15 8.05 -6.34
C ALA A 437 13.16 6.60 -5.80
N PHE A 438 13.30 6.41 -4.48
CA PHE A 438 13.20 5.10 -3.82
C PHE A 438 11.95 4.95 -2.92
N PHE A 439 11.01 5.90 -3.00
CA PHE A 439 9.75 5.89 -2.26
C PHE A 439 8.64 5.15 -3.01
N GLN A 440 7.47 5.02 -2.37
CA GLN A 440 6.36 4.26 -2.91
C GLN A 440 5.67 4.88 -4.12
N ASN A 441 5.69 6.21 -4.20
CA ASN A 441 5.04 7.01 -5.22
C ASN A 441 5.71 8.40 -5.29
N ARG A 442 5.29 9.21 -6.27
CA ARG A 442 5.80 10.57 -6.47
C ARG A 442 5.42 11.54 -5.35
N ASP A 443 4.33 11.28 -4.63
CA ASP A 443 3.83 12.19 -3.60
C ASP A 443 4.83 12.29 -2.43
N ALA A 444 5.52 11.19 -2.08
CA ALA A 444 6.63 11.25 -1.12
C ALA A 444 7.70 12.28 -1.51
N VAL A 445 8.05 12.33 -2.80
CA VAL A 445 9.03 13.28 -3.32
C VAL A 445 8.47 14.71 -3.36
N LYS A 446 7.17 14.88 -3.58
CA LYS A 446 6.52 16.20 -3.44
C LYS A 446 6.66 16.73 -2.02
N MET A 447 6.39 15.90 -1.01
CA MET A 447 6.57 16.33 0.37
C MET A 447 8.03 16.65 0.69
N ALA A 448 8.97 15.87 0.15
CA ALA A 448 10.40 16.16 0.30
C ALA A 448 10.80 17.50 -0.34
N ASN A 449 10.26 17.80 -1.53
CA ASN A 449 10.45 19.08 -2.19
C ASN A 449 9.87 20.23 -1.37
N ILE A 450 8.63 20.10 -0.90
CA ILE A 450 7.95 21.13 -0.10
C ILE A 450 8.70 21.37 1.21
N ASP A 451 9.11 20.31 1.91
CA ASP A 451 9.85 20.40 3.17
C ASP A 451 11.19 21.11 2.97
N ALA A 452 11.95 20.77 1.92
CA ALA A 452 13.19 21.45 1.59
C ALA A 452 12.99 22.92 1.20
N ALA A 453 11.95 23.24 0.42
CA ALA A 453 11.62 24.61 0.05
C ALA A 453 11.18 25.45 1.26
N CYS A 454 10.63 24.82 2.29
CA CYS A 454 10.24 25.45 3.56
C CYS A 454 11.30 25.31 4.66
N ASP A 455 12.60 25.26 4.31
CA ASP A 455 13.72 25.18 5.26
C ASP A 455 13.61 24.04 6.29
N MET A 456 13.06 22.90 5.86
CA MET A 456 12.80 21.70 6.65
C MET A 456 11.82 21.92 7.82
N MET A 457 10.90 22.89 7.73
CA MET A 457 10.01 23.22 8.86
C MET A 457 9.09 22.08 9.30
N PHE A 458 8.82 21.09 8.44
CA PHE A 458 7.96 19.96 8.83
C PHE A 458 8.77 18.88 9.57
N THR A 459 9.92 18.49 9.05
CA THR A 459 10.75 17.42 9.66
C THR A 459 11.70 17.95 10.75
N ASN A 460 11.96 19.24 10.79
CA ASN A 460 12.80 19.94 11.76
C ASN A 460 12.16 21.29 12.17
N PRO A 461 10.99 21.25 12.85
CA PRO A 461 10.23 22.46 13.19
C PRO A 461 11.01 23.38 14.14
N LYS A 462 10.89 24.70 13.89
CA LYS A 462 11.55 25.76 14.65
C LYS A 462 10.53 26.73 15.24
N ASN A 463 10.85 27.30 16.40
CA ASN A 463 10.04 28.34 17.04
C ASN A 463 10.19 29.67 16.30
N LYS A 464 9.53 30.72 16.80
CA LYS A 464 9.53 32.05 16.17
C LYS A 464 10.92 32.67 16.14
N GLU A 465 11.78 32.26 17.07
CA GLU A 465 13.17 32.67 17.26
C GLU A 465 14.16 31.83 16.43
N GLY A 466 13.67 30.83 15.66
CA GLY A 466 14.50 29.97 14.81
C GLY A 466 15.18 28.81 15.54
N GLN A 467 14.90 28.60 16.82
CA GLN A 467 15.42 27.50 17.63
C GLN A 467 14.60 26.23 17.40
N LYS A 468 15.24 25.05 17.46
CA LYS A 468 14.57 23.77 17.30
C LYS A 468 13.54 23.56 18.42
N ILE A 469 12.31 23.21 18.06
CA ILE A 469 11.23 22.95 19.03
C ILE A 469 11.38 21.59 19.70
N LEU A 470 11.94 20.62 18.97
CA LEU A 470 12.11 19.24 19.44
C LEU A 470 13.55 19.03 19.92
N PRO A 471 13.80 18.92 21.23
CA PRO A 471 15.05 18.39 21.73
C PRO A 471 15.12 16.88 21.47
N GLY A 472 16.29 16.26 21.69
CA GLY A 472 16.50 14.83 21.41
C GLY A 472 15.62 13.87 22.23
N ASP A 473 14.85 14.39 23.19
CA ASP A 473 13.99 13.72 24.15
C ASP A 473 12.49 13.78 23.79
N GLN A 474 12.12 14.25 22.59
CA GLN A 474 10.71 14.38 22.19
C GLN A 474 10.40 13.79 20.81
N LEU A 475 9.18 13.28 20.65
CA LEU A 475 8.68 12.75 19.39
C LEU A 475 8.13 13.86 18.49
N LEU A 476 8.40 13.75 17.18
CA LEU A 476 7.72 14.53 16.16
C LEU A 476 6.35 13.92 15.84
N TYR A 477 5.29 14.52 16.35
CA TYR A 477 3.91 14.19 15.94
C TYR A 477 3.49 14.86 14.64
N PHE A 478 2.92 14.09 13.71
CA PHE A 478 2.34 14.60 12.46
C PHE A 478 1.02 13.89 12.11
N ALA A 479 0.21 14.53 11.25
CA ALA A 479 -1.00 13.91 10.68
C ALA A 479 -0.96 13.96 9.15
N ASP A 480 -1.48 12.90 8.51
CA ASP A 480 -1.57 12.76 7.06
C ASP A 480 -3.02 12.42 6.67
N ILE A 481 -3.75 13.38 6.11
CA ILE A 481 -5.18 13.28 5.84
C ILE A 481 -5.47 13.25 4.33
N CYS A 482 -6.46 12.47 3.92
CA CYS A 482 -6.79 12.21 2.52
C CYS A 482 -5.58 11.70 1.69
N ALA A 483 -4.75 10.86 2.31
CA ALA A 483 -3.38 10.62 1.85
C ALA A 483 -3.07 9.19 1.42
N GLY A 484 -4.07 8.32 1.18
CA GLY A 484 -3.80 6.99 0.64
C GLY A 484 -3.09 7.09 -0.73
N PRO A 485 -1.99 6.35 -0.97
CA PRO A 485 -1.47 5.20 -0.22
C PRO A 485 -0.45 5.52 0.90
N GLY A 486 -0.13 6.78 1.18
CA GLY A 486 0.72 7.22 2.30
C GLY A 486 2.09 7.75 1.91
N GLY A 487 2.26 8.30 0.71
CA GLY A 487 3.56 8.78 0.22
C GLY A 487 4.19 9.84 1.11
N PHE A 488 3.40 10.84 1.53
CA PHE A 488 3.86 11.91 2.43
C PHE A 488 4.34 11.33 3.77
N SER A 489 3.57 10.41 4.35
CA SER A 489 3.97 9.70 5.57
C SER A 489 5.27 8.90 5.41
N GLU A 490 5.46 8.18 4.30
CA GLU A 490 6.71 7.43 4.06
C GLU A 490 7.93 8.35 4.05
N TYR A 491 7.83 9.53 3.42
CA TYR A 491 8.90 10.53 3.45
C TYR A 491 9.25 10.97 4.88
N VAL A 492 8.24 11.36 5.68
CA VAL A 492 8.46 11.84 7.05
C VAL A 492 9.08 10.75 7.92
N LEU A 493 8.56 9.52 7.84
CA LEU A 493 9.07 8.38 8.60
C LEU A 493 10.44 7.93 8.11
N TRP A 494 10.78 8.07 6.83
CA TRP A 494 12.13 7.81 6.36
C TRP A 494 13.11 8.83 6.93
N ARG A 495 12.74 10.13 6.91
CA ARG A 495 13.59 11.22 7.41
C ARG A 495 13.80 11.14 8.91
N LYS A 496 12.75 10.79 9.67
CA LYS A 496 12.73 10.84 11.14
C LYS A 496 12.82 9.49 11.83
N ARG A 497 12.69 8.40 11.08
CA ARG A 497 12.64 7.03 11.59
C ARG A 497 11.55 6.92 12.66
N TRP A 498 11.84 6.17 13.72
CA TRP A 498 10.92 5.96 14.83
C TRP A 498 10.68 7.21 15.68
N GLN A 499 11.51 8.26 15.57
CA GLN A 499 11.36 9.49 16.35
C GLN A 499 10.19 10.38 15.87
N ALA A 500 9.38 9.88 14.93
CA ALA A 500 8.13 10.49 14.52
C ALA A 500 6.96 9.52 14.72
N LYS A 501 5.84 10.04 15.22
CA LYS A 501 4.55 9.36 15.35
C LYS A 501 3.56 10.02 14.41
N GLY A 502 3.03 9.23 13.47
CA GLY A 502 2.07 9.71 12.47
C GLY A 502 0.66 9.19 12.71
N PHE A 503 -0.33 10.02 12.36
CA PHE A 503 -1.75 9.67 12.39
C PHE A 503 -2.35 9.82 10.98
N GLY A 504 -2.93 8.76 10.45
CA GLY A 504 -3.51 8.73 9.11
C GLY A 504 -5.03 8.83 9.14
N PHE A 505 -5.63 9.57 8.20
CA PHE A 505 -7.09 9.60 7.99
C PHE A 505 -7.43 9.66 6.50
N THR A 506 -7.82 8.55 5.90
CA THR A 506 -8.14 8.44 4.47
C THR A 506 -9.30 7.47 4.25
N LEU A 507 -9.94 7.54 3.08
CA LEU A 507 -11.00 6.60 2.69
C LEU A 507 -10.48 5.15 2.67
N ARG A 508 -11.29 4.22 3.17
CA ARG A 508 -11.00 2.77 3.04
C ARG A 508 -11.17 2.28 1.60
N GLY A 509 -10.55 1.14 1.32
CA GLY A 509 -10.74 0.41 0.06
C GLY A 509 -9.62 0.65 -0.93
N GLU A 510 -9.95 1.11 -2.14
CA GLU A 510 -8.96 1.30 -3.22
C GLU A 510 -7.95 2.41 -2.92
N HIS A 511 -8.38 3.43 -2.15
CA HIS A 511 -7.59 4.61 -1.80
C HIS A 511 -7.09 4.57 -0.34
N ASP A 512 -6.95 3.36 0.22
CA ASP A 512 -6.45 3.15 1.57
C ASP A 512 -4.91 3.27 1.64
N PHE A 513 -4.38 3.42 2.85
CA PHE A 513 -2.94 3.35 3.11
C PHE A 513 -2.37 1.97 2.72
N LYS A 514 -1.21 1.97 2.06
CA LYS A 514 -0.46 0.76 1.71
C LYS A 514 0.81 0.69 2.54
N LEU A 515 0.65 0.48 3.85
CA LEU A 515 1.78 0.46 4.79
C LEU A 515 2.77 -0.67 4.47
N GLU A 516 2.30 -1.75 3.85
CA GLU A 516 3.11 -2.84 3.34
C GLU A 516 4.04 -2.45 2.19
N ASP A 517 3.81 -1.31 1.54
CA ASP A 517 4.60 -0.79 0.43
C ASP A 517 5.61 0.29 0.87
N PHE A 518 5.65 0.62 2.18
CA PHE A 518 6.67 1.49 2.76
C PHE A 518 7.99 0.71 2.80
N TYR A 519 8.85 0.98 1.82
CA TYR A 519 10.16 0.32 1.66
C TYR A 519 11.29 1.23 2.10
N ALA A 520 11.08 2.55 2.00
CA ALA A 520 12.04 3.53 2.49
C ALA A 520 11.98 3.67 4.03
N ALA A 521 10.83 3.38 4.64
CA ALA A 521 10.60 3.62 6.05
C ALA A 521 9.88 2.46 6.75
N SER A 522 10.05 2.40 8.07
CA SER A 522 9.24 1.57 8.95
C SER A 522 7.89 2.25 9.21
N ALA A 523 6.78 1.53 8.99
CA ALA A 523 5.42 2.07 9.15
C ALA A 523 4.86 1.86 10.57
N GLU A 524 5.59 1.21 11.47
CA GLU A 524 5.09 0.80 12.79
C GLU A 524 4.80 1.98 13.73
N THR A 525 5.36 3.17 13.46
CA THR A 525 5.04 4.42 14.16
C THR A 525 3.96 5.25 13.46
N PHE A 526 3.27 4.68 12.47
CA PHE A 526 2.13 5.28 11.79
C PHE A 526 0.83 4.56 12.16
N GLU A 527 -0.21 5.33 12.47
CA GLU A 527 -1.51 4.81 12.88
C GLU A 527 -2.64 5.35 12.00
N PRO A 528 -3.18 4.52 11.09
CA PRO A 528 -4.43 4.82 10.40
C PRO A 528 -5.62 4.79 11.36
N CYS A 529 -6.43 5.85 11.32
CA CYS A 529 -7.72 5.95 12.00
C CYS A 529 -8.79 6.24 10.94
N TYR A 530 -9.93 5.55 10.96
CA TYR A 530 -10.96 5.67 9.91
C TYR A 530 -12.26 6.32 10.38
N GLY A 531 -12.19 7.10 11.46
CA GLY A 531 -13.36 7.70 12.09
C GLY A 531 -14.27 6.67 12.79
N LYS A 532 -15.39 7.15 13.33
CA LYS A 532 -16.35 6.31 14.08
C LYS A 532 -17.07 5.31 13.18
N ASP A 533 -17.39 5.73 11.95
CA ASP A 533 -18.07 4.87 10.97
C ASP A 533 -17.11 3.87 10.32
N GLY A 534 -15.80 4.05 10.51
CA GLY A 534 -14.76 3.16 9.99
C GLY A 534 -14.55 3.26 8.48
N ASP A 535 -15.16 4.23 7.78
CA ASP A 535 -15.05 4.43 6.33
C ASP A 535 -13.94 5.41 5.92
N GLY A 536 -13.45 6.22 6.86
CA GLY A 536 -12.44 7.24 6.59
C GLY A 536 -12.97 8.46 5.82
N ASN A 537 -14.28 8.65 5.75
CA ASN A 537 -14.86 9.77 5.01
C ASN A 537 -14.69 11.08 5.79
N ILE A 538 -13.85 11.97 5.26
CA ILE A 538 -13.51 13.27 5.85
C ILE A 538 -14.70 14.23 5.89
N TYR A 539 -15.73 14.03 5.07
CA TYR A 539 -16.91 14.90 5.05
C TYR A 539 -17.82 14.73 6.25
N LYS A 540 -17.76 13.58 6.93
CA LYS A 540 -18.66 13.26 8.04
C LYS A 540 -18.20 13.90 9.35
N PRO A 541 -18.99 14.78 9.97
CA PRO A 541 -18.62 15.44 11.23
C PRO A 541 -18.27 14.45 12.37
N ILE A 542 -18.95 13.31 12.42
CA ILE A 542 -18.70 12.26 13.42
C ILE A 542 -17.32 11.63 13.27
N ASN A 543 -16.84 11.45 12.02
CA ASN A 543 -15.52 10.91 11.76
C ASN A 543 -14.44 11.94 12.08
N ILE A 544 -14.65 13.21 11.70
CA ILE A 544 -13.76 14.33 12.06
C ILE A 544 -13.56 14.38 13.57
N ARG A 545 -14.65 14.37 14.34
CA ARG A 545 -14.60 14.46 15.82
C ARG A 545 -13.91 13.25 16.44
N HIS A 546 -14.17 12.05 15.92
CA HIS A 546 -13.48 10.84 16.38
C HIS A 546 -11.97 10.92 16.12
N PHE A 547 -11.55 11.32 14.91
CA PHE A 547 -10.14 11.48 14.58
C PHE A 547 -9.48 12.56 15.44
N GLN A 548 -10.14 13.71 15.64
CA GLN A 548 -9.67 14.77 16.52
C GLN A 548 -9.40 14.26 17.94
N ASN A 549 -10.39 13.59 18.55
CA ASN A 549 -10.25 13.05 19.91
C ASN A 549 -9.10 12.04 20.01
N HIS A 550 -8.98 11.16 19.00
CA HIS A 550 -7.90 10.19 18.95
C HIS A 550 -6.52 10.85 18.88
N VAL A 551 -6.33 11.87 18.02
CA VAL A 551 -5.06 12.59 17.91
C VAL A 551 -4.73 13.33 19.22
N LEU A 552 -5.70 14.04 19.81
CA LEU A 552 -5.47 14.79 21.06
C LEU A 552 -5.12 13.86 22.23
N ALA A 553 -5.80 12.71 22.36
CA ALA A 553 -5.51 11.72 23.39
C ALA A 553 -4.08 11.15 23.29
N ASN A 554 -3.52 11.07 22.08
CA ASN A 554 -2.19 10.52 21.82
C ASN A 554 -1.09 11.59 21.63
N THR A 555 -1.41 12.85 21.92
CA THR A 555 -0.47 13.99 21.80
C THR A 555 -0.49 14.90 23.03
N ASP A 556 -0.77 14.32 24.20
CA ASP A 556 -0.82 15.01 25.49
C ASP A 556 -1.80 16.20 25.51
N GLY A 557 -2.90 16.10 24.74
CA GLY A 557 -3.89 17.16 24.56
C GLY A 557 -3.43 18.35 23.72
N LYS A 558 -2.21 18.34 23.16
CA LYS A 558 -1.63 19.47 22.42
C LYS A 558 -1.94 19.46 20.93
N GLY A 559 -2.11 18.28 20.32
CA GLY A 559 -2.21 18.12 18.87
C GLY A 559 -0.86 17.88 18.19
N VAL A 560 -0.87 17.72 16.86
CA VAL A 560 0.34 17.41 16.05
C VAL A 560 1.18 18.66 15.77
N HIS A 561 2.48 18.50 15.51
CA HIS A 561 3.36 19.60 15.12
C HIS A 561 3.03 20.11 13.72
N PHE A 562 2.61 19.22 12.83
CA PHE A 562 2.11 19.62 11.53
C PHE A 562 1.10 18.63 10.97
N THR A 563 0.24 19.13 10.09
CA THR A 563 -0.70 18.32 9.31
C THR A 563 -0.35 18.44 7.83
N MET A 564 -0.47 17.35 7.08
CA MET A 564 -0.35 17.31 5.64
C MET A 564 -1.65 16.78 5.04
N ALA A 565 -2.03 17.28 3.87
CA ALA A 565 -3.23 16.86 3.18
C ALA A 565 -3.03 16.86 1.65
N ASP A 566 -3.28 15.73 1.00
CA ASP A 566 -3.09 15.56 -0.46
C ASP A 566 -4.37 15.09 -1.17
N GLY A 567 -5.53 15.50 -0.65
CA GLY A 567 -6.83 15.06 -1.14
C GLY A 567 -7.09 15.44 -2.59
N GLY A 568 -7.59 14.47 -3.35
CA GLY A 568 -8.08 14.64 -4.71
C GLY A 568 -8.86 13.41 -5.16
N PHE A 569 -9.66 13.58 -6.20
CA PHE A 569 -10.43 12.51 -6.82
C PHE A 569 -10.45 12.71 -8.33
N SER A 570 -10.81 11.66 -9.08
CA SER A 570 -10.88 11.73 -10.53
C SER A 570 -12.00 12.67 -10.97
N VAL A 571 -11.68 13.57 -11.90
CA VAL A 571 -12.59 14.53 -12.54
C VAL A 571 -12.51 14.40 -14.05
N GLU A 572 -12.24 13.19 -14.54
CA GLU A 572 -12.04 12.88 -15.96
C GLU A 572 -13.22 13.39 -16.80
N GLY A 573 -12.91 14.22 -17.80
CA GLY A 573 -13.89 14.89 -18.67
C GLY A 573 -14.56 16.13 -18.06
N GLN A 574 -14.12 16.58 -16.88
CA GLN A 574 -14.61 17.76 -16.15
C GLN A 574 -13.45 18.51 -15.47
N GLU A 575 -12.24 18.45 -16.04
CA GLU A 575 -11.01 19.01 -15.47
C GLU A 575 -11.09 20.53 -15.28
N GLU A 576 -11.91 21.20 -16.07
CA GLU A 576 -12.15 22.65 -16.00
C GLU A 576 -12.90 23.10 -14.73
N ILE A 577 -13.78 22.25 -14.17
CA ILE A 577 -14.56 22.55 -12.96
C ILE A 577 -13.99 21.85 -11.71
N GLN A 578 -12.76 21.33 -11.78
CA GLN A 578 -12.11 20.60 -10.69
C GLN A 578 -12.07 21.39 -9.38
N GLU A 579 -11.85 22.71 -9.46
CA GLU A 579 -11.90 23.60 -8.29
C GLU A 579 -13.25 23.50 -7.57
N VAL A 580 -14.34 23.70 -8.31
CA VAL A 580 -15.71 23.71 -7.79
C VAL A 580 -16.09 22.36 -7.18
N LEU A 581 -15.74 21.27 -7.87
CA LEU A 581 -15.97 19.91 -7.37
C LEU A 581 -15.21 19.65 -6.05
N SER A 582 -14.05 20.29 -5.88
CA SER A 582 -13.17 20.09 -4.72
C SER A 582 -13.47 21.02 -3.53
N HIS A 583 -14.42 21.96 -3.63
CA HIS A 583 -14.73 22.94 -2.57
C HIS A 583 -14.93 22.30 -1.19
N ARG A 584 -15.81 21.30 -1.09
CA ARG A 584 -16.07 20.60 0.19
C ARG A 584 -14.82 19.90 0.72
N LEU A 585 -13.99 19.35 -0.16
CA LEU A 585 -12.73 18.69 0.19
C LEU A 585 -11.68 19.67 0.72
N TYR A 586 -11.52 20.82 0.07
CA TYR A 586 -10.62 21.87 0.58
C TYR A 586 -11.03 22.31 1.98
N LEU A 587 -12.33 22.57 2.17
CA LEU A 587 -12.89 23.00 3.45
C LEU A 587 -12.68 21.96 4.55
N CYS A 588 -12.99 20.69 4.28
CA CYS A 588 -12.85 19.64 5.29
C CYS A 588 -11.40 19.35 5.66
N GLN A 589 -10.47 19.39 4.69
CA GLN A 589 -9.03 19.25 4.98
C GLN A 589 -8.53 20.39 5.88
N CYS A 590 -8.93 21.64 5.59
CA CYS A 590 -8.59 22.80 6.42
C CYS A 590 -9.21 22.71 7.83
N LEU A 591 -10.49 22.32 7.91
CA LEU A 591 -11.21 22.15 9.18
C LEU A 591 -10.55 21.10 10.08
N VAL A 592 -10.18 19.94 9.51
CA VAL A 592 -9.49 18.88 10.25
C VAL A 592 -8.12 19.38 10.72
N ALA A 593 -7.35 20.03 9.84
CA ALA A 593 -6.03 20.55 10.20
C ALA A 593 -6.09 21.57 11.36
N LEU A 594 -7.05 22.50 11.34
CA LEU A 594 -7.27 23.44 12.45
C LEU A 594 -7.74 22.75 13.74
N SER A 595 -8.33 21.56 13.63
CA SER A 595 -8.83 20.79 14.77
C SER A 595 -7.76 19.99 15.49
N ILE A 596 -6.67 19.62 14.80
CA ILE A 596 -5.66 18.70 15.34
C ILE A 596 -4.24 19.28 15.39
N THR A 597 -3.96 20.37 14.68
CA THR A 597 -2.63 21.00 14.70
C THR A 597 -2.48 21.86 15.95
N ARG A 598 -1.35 21.71 16.65
CA ARG A 598 -1.08 22.49 17.87
C ARG A 598 -0.85 23.98 17.56
N PRO A 599 -1.08 24.91 18.52
CA PRO A 599 -0.59 26.27 18.39
C PRO A 599 0.91 26.31 18.07
N GLY A 600 1.30 27.16 17.12
CA GLY A 600 2.66 27.21 16.58
C GLY A 600 2.98 26.09 15.58
N GLY A 601 2.08 25.14 15.32
CA GLY A 601 2.28 24.09 14.32
C GLY A 601 2.10 24.54 12.87
N HIS A 602 2.42 23.65 11.92
CA HIS A 602 2.40 23.94 10.48
C HIS A 602 1.31 23.15 9.74
N PHE A 603 0.92 23.60 8.55
CA PHE A 603 -0.03 22.89 7.72
C PHE A 603 0.32 23.01 6.24
N VAL A 604 0.14 21.93 5.48
CA VAL A 604 0.20 21.96 4.02
C VAL A 604 -0.98 21.19 3.44
N VAL A 605 -1.64 21.77 2.44
CA VAL A 605 -2.77 21.14 1.75
C VAL A 605 -2.71 21.35 0.25
N LYS A 606 -2.97 20.28 -0.48
CA LYS A 606 -3.18 20.34 -1.92
C LYS A 606 -4.46 21.08 -2.27
N LEU A 607 -4.32 22.03 -3.18
CA LEU A 607 -5.38 22.73 -3.89
C LEU A 607 -5.18 22.53 -5.40
N PHE A 608 -6.19 22.89 -6.17
CA PHE A 608 -6.10 23.05 -7.62
C PHE A 608 -6.17 24.53 -7.98
N ASP A 609 -7.02 24.89 -8.95
CA ASP A 609 -7.31 26.29 -9.22
C ASP A 609 -7.97 26.98 -8.01
N VAL A 610 -7.79 28.29 -7.92
CA VAL A 610 -8.26 29.17 -6.84
C VAL A 610 -8.80 30.46 -7.47
N PHE A 611 -9.77 30.31 -8.37
CA PHE A 611 -10.42 31.41 -9.08
C PHE A 611 -11.73 31.83 -8.43
N THR A 612 -12.37 30.93 -7.69
CA THR A 612 -13.70 31.17 -7.14
C THR A 612 -13.64 32.00 -5.85
N PRO A 613 -14.72 32.76 -5.56
CA PRO A 613 -14.89 33.41 -4.26
C PRO A 613 -14.90 32.43 -3.08
N PHE A 614 -15.35 31.18 -3.28
CA PHE A 614 -15.25 30.13 -2.27
C PHE A 614 -13.81 29.88 -1.85
N SER A 615 -12.93 29.58 -2.83
CA SER A 615 -11.52 29.29 -2.57
C SER A 615 -10.79 30.51 -2.00
N ALA A 616 -11.06 31.71 -2.52
CA ALA A 616 -10.52 32.96 -1.97
C ALA A 616 -10.95 33.18 -0.52
N GLY A 617 -12.23 32.95 -0.19
CA GLY A 617 -12.75 33.03 1.18
C GLY A 617 -12.14 31.99 2.11
N LEU A 618 -11.89 30.77 1.62
CA LEU A 618 -11.19 29.75 2.39
C LEU A 618 -9.75 30.18 2.72
N ILE A 619 -9.01 30.73 1.75
CA ILE A 619 -7.65 31.24 1.96
C ILE A 619 -7.66 32.45 2.90
N TRP A 620 -8.65 33.33 2.79
CA TRP A 620 -8.86 34.47 3.70
C TRP A 620 -9.01 34.00 5.16
N LEU A 621 -9.76 32.92 5.38
CA LEU A 621 -9.94 32.29 6.70
C LEU A 621 -8.63 31.67 7.19
N MET A 622 -7.91 30.94 6.34
CA MET A 622 -6.64 30.31 6.69
C MET A 622 -5.56 31.34 7.03
N ARG A 623 -5.53 32.48 6.35
CA ARG A 623 -4.66 33.63 6.67
C ARG A 623 -4.87 34.18 8.07
N ARG A 624 -6.08 34.04 8.63
CA ARG A 624 -6.44 34.46 10.00
C ARG A 624 -6.23 33.36 11.04
N ALA A 625 -5.88 32.16 10.61
CA ALA A 625 -5.62 31.03 11.49
C ALA A 625 -4.12 30.72 11.66
N PHE A 626 -3.25 31.37 10.88
CA PHE A 626 -1.80 31.14 10.84
C PHE A 626 -1.03 32.46 10.77
N ARG A 627 0.22 32.45 11.26
CA ARG A 627 1.10 33.64 11.25
C ARG A 627 1.43 34.12 9.84
N LYS A 628 1.56 33.21 8.89
CA LYS A 628 1.74 33.51 7.46
C LYS A 628 1.37 32.30 6.63
N ILE A 629 0.98 32.54 5.38
CA ILE A 629 0.59 31.53 4.42
C ILE A 629 1.28 31.77 3.08
N CYS A 630 1.37 30.76 2.23
CA CYS A 630 1.72 30.94 0.83
C CYS A 630 1.06 29.90 -0.07
N ILE A 631 0.82 30.28 -1.32
CA ILE A 631 0.48 29.36 -2.40
C ILE A 631 1.78 28.98 -3.10
N PHE A 632 2.13 27.71 -3.02
CA PHE A 632 3.36 27.17 -3.54
C PHE A 632 3.07 26.05 -4.53
N ARG A 633 3.80 26.02 -5.64
CA ARG A 633 3.72 24.95 -6.62
C ARG A 633 5.10 24.31 -6.76
N PRO A 634 5.31 23.10 -6.21
CA PRO A 634 6.60 22.45 -6.24
C PRO A 634 6.97 21.98 -7.66
N ASN A 635 8.26 21.95 -7.98
CA ASN A 635 8.84 21.41 -9.21
C ASN A 635 8.44 19.95 -9.46
N THR A 636 8.21 19.18 -8.41
CA THR A 636 7.69 17.80 -8.48
C THR A 636 6.23 17.70 -8.94
N SER A 637 5.48 18.82 -8.97
CA SER A 637 4.13 18.87 -9.53
C SER A 637 4.16 19.10 -11.03
N TRP A 638 3.38 18.32 -11.77
CA TRP A 638 3.35 18.30 -13.24
C TRP A 638 3.02 19.65 -13.88
N PRO A 639 3.94 20.34 -14.57
CA PRO A 639 3.83 21.76 -14.93
C PRO A 639 2.53 22.22 -15.64
N ALA A 640 1.82 21.30 -16.28
CA ALA A 640 0.60 21.56 -17.03
C ALA A 640 -0.71 21.36 -16.23
N ASN A 641 -0.65 20.75 -15.05
CA ASN A 641 -1.82 20.59 -14.18
C ASN A 641 -2.06 21.85 -13.33
N SER A 642 -3.20 21.91 -12.66
CA SER A 642 -3.57 23.03 -11.77
C SER A 642 -3.18 22.80 -10.31
N GLU A 643 -2.53 21.68 -9.99
CA GLU A 643 -2.13 21.31 -8.62
C GLU A 643 -1.18 22.37 -8.03
N ARG A 644 -1.48 22.77 -6.80
CA ARG A 644 -0.66 23.68 -6.00
C ARG A 644 -0.92 23.36 -4.53
N TYR A 645 -0.12 23.93 -3.65
CA TYR A 645 -0.20 23.68 -2.22
C TYR A 645 -0.37 25.00 -1.48
N LEU A 646 -1.35 25.06 -0.59
CA LEU A 646 -1.40 26.11 0.43
C LEU A 646 -0.53 25.64 1.60
N VAL A 647 0.52 26.40 1.89
CA VAL A 647 1.44 26.16 2.99
C VAL A 647 1.20 27.22 4.06
N CYS A 648 0.98 26.78 5.30
CA CYS A 648 0.68 27.65 6.44
C CYS A 648 1.70 27.44 7.55
N GLU A 649 2.25 28.54 8.07
CA GLU A 649 3.25 28.52 9.14
C GLU A 649 2.69 29.08 10.44
N HIS A 650 2.95 28.38 11.55
CA HIS A 650 2.60 28.75 12.92
C HIS A 650 1.11 29.06 13.11
N ARG A 651 0.32 28.00 13.39
CA ARG A 651 -1.10 28.15 13.76
C ARG A 651 -1.23 29.09 14.96
N LEU A 652 -2.16 30.04 14.91
CA LEU A 652 -2.47 30.94 16.03
C LEU A 652 -3.12 30.18 17.18
N GLU A 653 -3.16 30.76 18.38
CA GLU A 653 -3.77 30.10 19.55
C GLU A 653 -5.27 29.92 19.37
N ASP A 654 -5.99 31.05 19.24
CA ASP A 654 -7.43 31.06 18.99
C ASP A 654 -7.73 31.04 17.50
N VAL A 655 -8.42 30.00 17.07
CA VAL A 655 -8.97 29.82 15.72
C VAL A 655 -10.44 29.39 15.77
N SER A 656 -11.09 29.57 16.93
CA SER A 656 -12.38 28.98 17.24
C SER A 656 -13.47 29.49 16.31
N ALA A 657 -13.49 30.79 16.02
CA ALA A 657 -14.45 31.40 15.10
C ALA A 657 -14.30 30.85 13.66
N VAL A 658 -13.06 30.73 13.17
CA VAL A 658 -12.77 30.14 11.86
C VAL A 658 -13.23 28.69 11.79
N LYS A 659 -12.88 27.89 12.81
CA LYS A 659 -13.28 26.49 12.89
C LYS A 659 -14.79 26.34 12.93
N TYR A 660 -15.48 27.17 13.70
CA TYR A 660 -16.93 27.10 13.87
C TYR A 660 -17.64 27.43 12.56
N LEU A 661 -17.22 28.48 11.83
CA LEU A 661 -17.76 28.77 10.50
C LEU A 661 -17.51 27.63 9.51
N MET A 662 -16.30 27.08 9.47
CA MET A 662 -15.98 25.94 8.59
C MET A 662 -16.82 24.69 8.95
N TRP A 663 -17.06 24.46 10.24
CA TRP A 663 -17.92 23.38 10.70
C TRP A 663 -19.36 23.55 10.20
N THR A 664 -19.95 24.73 10.41
CA THR A 664 -21.29 25.07 9.93
C THR A 664 -21.38 24.94 8.41
N ALA A 665 -20.39 25.41 7.67
CA ALA A 665 -20.36 25.28 6.20
C ALA A 665 -20.34 23.80 5.75
N ASN A 666 -19.61 22.91 6.43
CA ASN A 666 -19.65 21.48 6.12
C ASN A 666 -21.03 20.86 6.42
N GLU A 667 -21.70 21.28 7.49
CA GLU A 667 -23.07 20.85 7.78
C GLU A 667 -24.06 21.34 6.72
N GLU A 668 -23.89 22.56 6.20
CA GLU A 668 -24.68 23.05 5.07
C GLU A 668 -24.44 22.22 3.81
N PHE A 669 -23.19 21.87 3.47
CA PHE A 669 -22.92 20.96 2.36
C PHE A 669 -23.66 19.62 2.50
N GLU A 670 -23.75 19.08 3.71
CA GLU A 670 -24.48 17.82 3.97
C GLU A 670 -26.00 17.98 3.77
N LYS A 671 -26.59 19.08 4.26
CA LYS A 671 -28.01 19.38 4.06
C LYS A 671 -28.38 19.55 2.59
N LEU A 672 -27.49 20.13 1.79
CA LEU A 672 -27.75 20.40 0.37
C LEU A 672 -27.64 19.15 -0.50
N ALA A 673 -26.86 18.15 -0.07
CA ALA A 673 -26.63 16.90 -0.80
C ALA A 673 -27.93 16.09 -1.02
N THR A 674 -29.00 16.34 -0.27
CA THR A 674 -30.30 15.64 -0.38
C THR A 674 -31.26 16.23 -1.42
N GLY A 675 -30.78 16.95 -2.45
CA GLY A 675 -31.57 17.28 -3.64
C GLY A 675 -32.09 18.73 -3.76
N SER A 676 -31.42 19.70 -3.15
CA SER A 676 -31.89 21.09 -3.09
C SER A 676 -31.60 21.96 -4.33
N GLY A 677 -30.75 21.50 -5.26
CA GLY A 677 -30.31 22.29 -6.43
C GLY A 677 -29.42 23.50 -6.09
N ARG A 678 -29.14 23.73 -4.79
CA ARG A 678 -28.31 24.84 -4.28
C ARG A 678 -26.96 24.34 -3.79
N ALA A 679 -25.95 25.19 -3.88
CA ALA A 679 -24.59 24.94 -3.40
C ALA A 679 -24.10 26.06 -2.48
N VAL A 680 -23.14 25.75 -1.60
CA VAL A 680 -22.38 26.77 -0.89
C VAL A 680 -21.43 27.45 -1.88
N VAL A 681 -21.67 28.72 -2.16
CA VAL A 681 -20.92 29.49 -3.18
C VAL A 681 -19.82 30.33 -2.56
N THR A 682 -20.04 30.90 -1.37
CA THR A 682 -19.03 31.70 -0.67
C THR A 682 -19.03 31.39 0.82
N LEU A 683 -17.83 31.41 1.43
CA LEU A 683 -17.63 31.26 2.88
C LEU A 683 -17.51 32.61 3.59
N VAL A 684 -17.05 33.62 2.85
CA VAL A 684 -16.80 34.98 3.31
C VAL A 684 -17.43 35.91 2.27
N PRO A 685 -18.15 36.97 2.68
CA PRO A 685 -18.76 37.91 1.75
C PRO A 685 -17.71 38.55 0.84
N GLU A 686 -18.04 38.72 -0.42
CA GLU A 686 -17.08 39.19 -1.41
C GLU A 686 -16.57 40.61 -1.14
N ASP A 687 -17.40 41.47 -0.54
CA ASP A 687 -17.03 42.81 -0.09
C ASP A 687 -15.99 42.78 1.03
N VAL A 688 -16.07 41.80 1.93
CA VAL A 688 -15.08 41.57 3.00
C VAL A 688 -13.74 41.11 2.41
N ILE A 689 -13.77 40.22 1.41
CA ILE A 689 -12.55 39.79 0.70
C ILE A 689 -11.96 40.97 -0.09
N ALA A 690 -12.78 41.75 -0.80
CA ALA A 690 -12.36 42.91 -1.58
C ALA A 690 -11.76 44.03 -0.73
N GLY A 691 -12.20 44.15 0.53
CA GLY A 691 -11.60 45.05 1.53
C GLY A 691 -10.16 44.66 1.90
N ASP A 692 -9.80 43.38 1.80
CA ASP A 692 -8.45 42.86 2.05
C ASP A 692 -7.58 42.95 0.78
N LYS A 693 -7.18 44.18 0.44
CA LYS A 693 -6.42 44.48 -0.78
C LYS A 693 -5.14 43.66 -0.93
N GLU A 694 -4.46 43.39 0.17
CA GLU A 694 -3.22 42.60 0.19
C GLU A 694 -3.48 41.15 -0.23
N LEU A 695 -4.57 40.53 0.26
CA LEU A 695 -4.96 39.20 -0.18
C LEU A 695 -5.37 39.19 -1.66
N VAL A 696 -6.18 40.17 -2.09
CA VAL A 696 -6.66 40.24 -3.49
C VAL A 696 -5.49 40.38 -4.45
N GLU A 697 -4.53 41.26 -4.15
CA GLU A 697 -3.32 41.45 -4.95
C GLU A 697 -2.46 40.18 -4.96
N TYR A 698 -2.30 39.53 -3.80
CA TYR A 698 -1.56 38.27 -3.68
C TYR A 698 -2.17 37.15 -4.53
N LEU A 699 -3.48 36.94 -4.42
CA LEU A 699 -4.20 35.92 -5.19
C LEU A 699 -4.13 36.21 -6.69
N THR A 700 -4.37 37.45 -7.09
CA THR A 700 -4.32 37.87 -8.49
C THR A 700 -2.93 37.66 -9.09
N THR A 701 -1.89 38.08 -8.38
CA THR A 701 -0.49 37.89 -8.82
C THR A 701 -0.14 36.42 -8.91
N SER A 702 -0.43 35.64 -7.86
CA SER A 702 -0.18 34.20 -7.82
C SER A 702 -0.88 33.46 -8.96
N ASN A 703 -2.18 33.71 -9.17
CA ASN A 703 -2.98 33.08 -10.21
C ASN A 703 -2.48 33.44 -11.61
N ASN A 704 -2.12 34.71 -11.85
CA ASN A 704 -1.58 35.15 -13.14
C ASN A 704 -0.22 34.49 -13.43
N GLU A 705 0.70 34.47 -12.45
CA GLU A 705 2.02 33.86 -12.60
C GLU A 705 1.95 32.35 -12.82
N LEU A 706 1.09 31.65 -12.08
CA LEU A 706 0.89 30.21 -12.24
C LEU A 706 0.16 29.89 -13.55
N GLY A 707 -0.86 30.67 -13.92
CA GLY A 707 -1.57 30.53 -15.19
C GLY A 707 -0.65 30.73 -16.38
N GLN A 708 0.24 31.74 -16.36
CA GLN A 708 1.21 31.97 -17.42
C GLN A 708 2.21 30.80 -17.54
N ARG A 709 2.73 30.29 -16.42
CA ARG A 709 3.60 29.10 -16.40
C ARG A 709 2.90 27.85 -16.94
N GLN A 710 1.61 27.69 -16.60
CA GLN A 710 0.79 26.59 -17.09
C GLN A 710 0.55 26.69 -18.61
N ILE A 711 0.27 27.89 -19.14
CA ILE A 711 0.12 28.12 -20.58
C ILE A 711 1.39 27.74 -21.34
N VAL A 712 2.56 28.19 -20.87
CA VAL A 712 3.86 27.83 -21.47
C VAL A 712 4.05 26.31 -21.46
N SER A 713 3.75 25.65 -20.34
CA SER A 713 3.88 24.19 -20.20
C SER A 713 2.91 23.40 -21.09
N LEU A 714 1.66 23.84 -21.20
CA LEU A 714 0.66 23.25 -22.09
C LEU A 714 1.10 23.41 -23.56
N ASN A 715 1.57 24.59 -23.95
CA ASN A 715 2.13 24.80 -25.29
C ASN A 715 3.35 23.91 -25.56
N LYS A 716 4.24 23.73 -24.57
CA LYS A 716 5.37 22.80 -24.67
C LYS A 716 4.93 21.37 -24.93
N ILE A 717 3.95 20.87 -24.17
CA ILE A 717 3.40 19.53 -24.38
C ILE A 717 2.83 19.41 -25.78
N LYS A 718 2.10 20.42 -26.27
CA LYS A 718 1.54 20.43 -27.63
C LYS A 718 2.65 20.33 -28.69
N THR A 719 3.73 21.10 -28.56
CA THR A 719 4.89 21.04 -29.46
C THR A 719 5.57 19.68 -29.42
N PHE A 720 5.79 19.10 -28.23
CA PHE A 720 6.37 17.76 -28.08
C PHE A 720 5.44 16.65 -28.55
N TYR A 721 4.13 16.87 -28.49
CA TYR A 721 3.15 15.95 -29.04
C TYR A 721 3.21 15.94 -30.57
N GLN A 722 3.36 17.11 -31.18
CA GLN A 722 3.57 17.27 -32.61
C GLN A 722 4.93 16.69 -33.03
N ASP A 723 6.01 16.96 -32.31
CA ASP A 723 7.34 16.45 -32.63
C ASP A 723 7.84 15.39 -31.63
N SER A 724 7.77 14.13 -32.05
CA SER A 724 8.24 12.99 -31.26
C SER A 724 9.77 12.92 -31.09
N THR A 725 10.55 13.73 -31.83
CA THR A 725 12.02 13.76 -31.75
C THR A 725 12.54 14.67 -30.64
N LEU A 726 11.72 15.61 -30.16
CA LEU A 726 12.09 16.52 -29.07
C LEU A 726 12.25 15.80 -27.73
N PHE A 727 13.24 16.22 -26.95
CA PHE A 727 13.53 15.73 -25.61
C PHE A 727 14.09 16.87 -24.75
N GLU A 728 13.75 16.93 -23.47
CA GLU A 728 14.25 17.92 -22.52
C GLU A 728 15.66 17.56 -22.02
N PRO A 729 16.73 18.24 -22.48
CA PRO A 729 18.10 17.85 -22.18
C PRO A 729 18.49 18.02 -20.70
N ARG A 730 17.79 18.89 -19.94
CA ARG A 730 18.14 19.21 -18.54
C ARG A 730 17.65 18.18 -17.52
N GLN A 731 16.89 17.15 -17.93
CA GLN A 731 16.28 16.19 -17.00
C GLN A 731 17.29 15.50 -16.06
N ALA A 732 18.46 15.08 -16.55
CA ALA A 732 19.44 14.39 -15.72
C ALA A 732 20.07 15.34 -14.68
N GLU A 733 20.37 16.58 -15.09
CA GLU A 733 20.92 17.62 -14.21
C GLU A 733 19.91 18.04 -13.14
N MET A 734 18.64 18.23 -13.51
CA MET A 734 17.57 18.59 -12.58
C MET A 734 17.31 17.48 -11.57
N ARG A 735 17.33 16.20 -11.98
CA ARG A 735 17.26 15.09 -11.03
C ARG A 735 18.36 15.19 -9.98
N LYS A 736 19.61 15.29 -10.40
CA LYS A 736 20.75 15.35 -9.48
C LYS A 736 20.65 16.56 -8.55
N SER A 737 20.47 17.75 -9.11
CA SER A 737 20.42 19.01 -8.36
C SER A 737 19.28 19.03 -7.34
N CYS A 738 18.09 18.56 -7.71
CA CYS A 738 16.95 18.49 -6.81
C CYS A 738 17.15 17.45 -5.69
N LEU A 739 17.61 16.24 -6.02
CA LEU A 739 17.84 15.20 -5.01
C LEU A 739 18.93 15.61 -4.01
N ASP A 740 20.01 16.25 -4.48
CA ASP A 740 21.06 16.80 -3.63
C ASP A 740 20.50 17.92 -2.71
N LEU A 741 19.75 18.88 -3.28
CA LEU A 741 19.13 19.98 -2.52
C LEU A 741 18.17 19.47 -1.45
N TRP A 742 17.37 18.45 -1.77
CA TRP A 742 16.38 17.87 -0.84
C TRP A 742 16.99 16.81 0.08
N CYS A 743 18.30 16.57 0.00
CA CYS A 743 19.01 15.55 0.77
C CYS A 743 18.38 14.15 0.63
N ILE A 744 18.00 13.77 -0.60
CA ILE A 744 17.41 12.46 -0.94
C ILE A 744 18.47 11.63 -1.68
N PRO A 745 18.80 10.41 -1.23
CA PRO A 745 19.76 9.59 -1.95
C PRO A 745 19.21 9.14 -3.31
N ASP A 746 20.03 9.27 -4.35
CA ASP A 746 19.71 8.79 -5.70
C ASP A 746 19.86 7.26 -5.78
N LYS A 747 18.85 6.56 -5.26
CA LYS A 747 18.75 5.10 -5.25
C LYS A 747 17.44 4.66 -5.90
N SER A 748 17.45 3.45 -6.45
CA SER A 748 16.23 2.81 -6.94
C SER A 748 15.46 2.17 -5.80
N ARG A 749 14.12 2.26 -5.87
CA ARG A 749 13.23 1.57 -4.94
C ARG A 749 13.51 0.07 -4.94
N THR A 750 13.87 -0.46 -3.79
CA THR A 750 14.18 -1.89 -3.61
C THR A 750 13.44 -2.40 -2.38
N ALA A 751 12.71 -3.51 -2.53
CA ALA A 751 12.05 -4.15 -1.39
C ALA A 751 13.10 -4.59 -0.35
N PRO A 752 12.91 -4.28 0.94
CA PRO A 752 13.82 -4.72 1.99
C PRO A 752 13.91 -6.25 2.00
N ARG A 753 15.13 -6.79 1.97
CA ARG A 753 15.34 -8.23 2.16
C ARG A 753 15.23 -8.55 3.64
N VAL A 754 14.36 -9.49 3.99
CA VAL A 754 14.29 -10.01 5.36
C VAL A 754 15.62 -10.70 5.66
N LYS A 755 16.38 -10.12 6.60
CA LYS A 755 17.62 -10.73 7.08
C LYS A 755 17.27 -11.85 8.06
N LEU A 756 18.06 -12.92 8.03
CA LEU A 756 18.02 -13.92 9.11
C LEU A 756 18.42 -13.26 10.44
N PRO A 757 17.77 -13.60 11.56
CA PRO A 757 18.04 -12.98 12.85
C PRO A 757 19.51 -13.16 13.28
N GLU A 758 20.15 -14.29 12.94
CA GLU A 758 21.57 -14.54 13.21
C GLU A 758 22.47 -13.53 12.51
N VAL A 759 22.20 -13.26 11.23
CA VAL A 759 22.97 -12.31 10.42
C VAL A 759 22.72 -10.88 10.90
N ALA A 760 21.47 -10.56 11.26
CA ALA A 760 21.12 -9.25 11.78
C ALA A 760 21.75 -8.98 13.16
N PHE A 761 21.79 -9.98 14.05
CA PHE A 761 22.45 -9.88 15.35
C PHE A 761 23.98 -9.81 15.22
N ALA A 762 24.59 -10.65 14.37
CA ALA A 762 26.03 -10.65 14.15
C ALA A 762 26.55 -9.29 13.62
N ALA A 763 25.74 -8.58 12.82
CA ALA A 763 26.08 -7.25 12.32
C ALA A 763 26.10 -6.15 13.39
N LEU A 764 25.62 -6.43 14.62
CA LEU A 764 25.73 -5.52 15.76
C LEU A 764 27.04 -5.69 16.53
N GLU A 765 27.81 -6.74 16.24
CA GLU A 765 29.11 -7.04 16.88
C GLU A 765 29.05 -7.15 18.42
N LEU A 766 27.88 -7.52 18.96
CA LEU A 766 27.65 -7.67 20.40
C LEU A 766 27.99 -9.06 20.92
N LYS A 767 28.47 -9.12 22.17
CA LYS A 767 28.58 -10.39 22.92
C LYS A 767 27.46 -10.48 23.95
N TYR A 768 26.76 -11.61 23.98
CA TYR A 768 25.67 -11.84 24.94
C TYR A 768 25.88 -13.15 25.69
N ARG A 769 25.83 -13.09 27.03
CA ARG A 769 25.79 -14.26 27.90
C ARG A 769 24.35 -14.72 28.09
N THR A 770 24.07 -15.96 27.68
CA THR A 770 22.72 -16.55 27.76
C THR A 770 22.26 -16.77 29.19
N SER A 771 23.18 -17.03 30.12
CA SER A 771 22.86 -17.29 31.52
C SER A 771 23.35 -16.13 32.40
N PRO A 772 22.48 -15.59 33.27
CA PRO A 772 22.85 -14.57 34.24
C PRO A 772 23.76 -15.14 35.33
N CYS A 773 24.40 -14.26 36.09
CA CYS A 773 25.07 -14.64 37.33
C CYS A 773 24.07 -14.60 38.49
N ASP A 774 24.12 -15.60 39.38
CA ASP A 774 23.24 -15.62 40.55
C ASP A 774 23.75 -14.64 41.63
N LEU A 775 22.83 -13.95 42.29
CA LEU A 775 23.17 -13.14 43.46
C LEU A 775 23.56 -14.05 44.65
N THR A 776 24.82 -13.98 45.06
CA THR A 776 25.34 -14.72 46.22
C THR A 776 25.58 -13.78 47.41
N PRO A 777 25.61 -14.28 48.65
CA PRO A 777 25.93 -13.46 49.83
C PRO A 777 27.26 -12.72 49.72
N ARG A 778 28.26 -13.33 49.07
CA ARG A 778 29.56 -12.71 48.81
C ARG A 778 29.46 -11.51 47.85
N ILE A 779 28.71 -11.66 46.76
CA ILE A 779 28.53 -10.58 45.78
C ILE A 779 27.76 -9.42 46.44
N LEU A 780 26.67 -9.73 47.16
CA LEU A 780 25.88 -8.74 47.89
C LEU A 780 26.73 -7.95 48.89
N GLN A 781 27.62 -8.61 49.63
CA GLN A 781 28.42 -7.95 50.66
C GLN A 781 29.51 -7.05 50.08
N TYR A 782 30.24 -7.53 49.06
CA TYR A 782 31.51 -6.92 48.63
C TYR A 782 31.49 -6.23 47.26
N GLN A 783 30.53 -6.52 46.39
CA GLN A 783 30.52 -6.04 45.00
C GLN A 783 29.31 -5.15 44.67
N MET A 784 28.25 -5.22 45.47
CA MET A 784 27.02 -4.49 45.21
C MET A 784 27.00 -3.16 45.98
N ILE A 785 27.20 -2.05 45.25
CA ILE A 785 27.15 -0.67 45.76
C ILE A 785 25.78 -0.06 45.43
N MET A 786 25.02 0.40 46.42
CA MET A 786 23.62 0.80 46.27
C MET A 786 23.33 1.75 45.09
N LEU A 787 24.21 2.71 44.81
CA LEU A 787 23.99 3.74 43.79
C LEU A 787 24.24 3.27 42.34
N GLU A 788 24.91 2.15 42.16
CA GLU A 788 25.42 1.65 40.86
C GLU A 788 24.53 0.59 40.21
N TRP A 789 23.44 0.22 40.88
CA TRP A 789 22.55 -0.84 40.42
C TRP A 789 21.12 -0.35 40.27
N ARG A 790 20.40 -0.98 39.33
CA ARG A 790 18.96 -0.82 39.10
C ARG A 790 18.30 -2.18 39.25
N CYS A 791 17.16 -2.22 39.90
CA CYS A 791 16.44 -3.44 40.24
C CYS A 791 15.13 -3.52 39.45
N TYR A 792 14.84 -4.71 38.93
CA TYR A 792 13.58 -5.06 38.27
C TYR A 792 12.95 -6.27 38.97
N ALA A 793 11.64 -6.23 39.22
CA ALA A 793 10.90 -7.45 39.48
C ALA A 793 10.77 -8.23 38.17
N ILE A 794 11.06 -9.53 38.15
CA ILE A 794 11.06 -10.35 36.92
C ILE A 794 10.06 -11.51 37.02
N ASN A 795 9.40 -11.86 35.91
CA ASN A 795 8.51 -13.03 35.84
C ASN A 795 9.29 -14.35 35.67
N SER A 796 10.56 -14.24 35.28
CA SER A 796 11.45 -15.38 35.09
C SER A 796 11.68 -16.16 36.38
N GLU A 797 11.75 -17.49 36.25
CA GLU A 797 12.10 -18.42 37.32
C GLU A 797 13.42 -19.12 36.95
N ARG A 798 14.14 -19.69 37.92
CA ARG A 798 15.44 -20.35 37.67
C ARG A 798 15.35 -21.46 36.60
N THR A 799 14.23 -22.17 36.54
CA THR A 799 13.96 -23.24 35.56
C THR A 799 13.37 -22.72 34.25
N SER A 800 12.86 -21.49 34.22
CA SER A 800 12.17 -20.85 33.10
C SER A 800 12.65 -19.41 32.94
N MET A 801 13.84 -19.25 32.34
CA MET A 801 14.44 -17.95 32.05
C MET A 801 13.68 -17.28 30.89
N LYS A 802 12.81 -16.32 31.21
CA LYS A 802 12.00 -15.56 30.24
C LYS A 802 12.65 -14.23 29.85
N CYS A 803 13.58 -13.72 30.66
CA CYS A 803 14.38 -12.54 30.36
C CYS A 803 15.41 -12.86 29.28
N THR A 804 15.29 -12.21 28.13
CA THR A 804 16.16 -12.46 26.99
C THR A 804 16.20 -11.28 26.01
N LEU A 805 16.97 -11.43 24.95
CA LEU A 805 17.03 -10.51 23.83
C LEU A 805 15.87 -10.73 22.86
N PHE A 806 15.26 -9.62 22.43
CA PHE A 806 14.27 -9.57 21.36
C PHE A 806 14.82 -8.74 20.21
N LEU A 807 14.83 -9.31 19.00
CA LEU A 807 15.32 -8.71 17.78
C LEU A 807 14.21 -8.60 16.75
N SER A 808 13.94 -7.38 16.28
CA SER A 808 13.07 -7.14 15.12
C SER A 808 13.88 -6.93 13.85
N VAL A 809 13.54 -7.70 12.81
CA VAL A 809 13.99 -7.47 11.43
C VAL A 809 12.91 -6.77 10.58
N GLY A 810 11.84 -6.30 11.22
CA GLY A 810 10.80 -5.45 10.64
C GLY A 810 9.41 -6.08 10.60
N ARG A 811 8.37 -5.26 10.81
CA ARG A 811 6.97 -5.67 10.87
C ARG A 811 6.75 -6.74 11.94
N GLY A 812 5.99 -7.79 11.62
CA GLY A 812 5.73 -8.93 12.49
C GLY A 812 6.91 -9.90 12.67
N ASN A 813 8.08 -9.62 12.08
CA ASN A 813 9.25 -10.50 12.17
C ASN A 813 10.08 -10.15 13.41
N VAL A 814 9.55 -10.50 14.57
CA VAL A 814 10.21 -10.32 15.87
C VAL A 814 10.63 -11.69 16.40
N TYR A 815 11.88 -11.79 16.82
CA TYR A 815 12.51 -13.01 17.32
C TYR A 815 12.99 -12.80 18.75
N PHE A 816 12.96 -13.86 19.55
CA PHE A 816 13.56 -13.88 20.88
C PHE A 816 14.65 -14.95 20.94
N LEU A 817 15.66 -14.73 21.76
CA LEU A 817 16.77 -15.66 21.92
C LEU A 817 16.44 -16.69 23.01
N ASP A 818 16.46 -17.98 22.68
CA ASP A 818 16.27 -19.07 23.65
C ASP A 818 17.39 -20.10 23.48
N ARG A 819 18.16 -20.32 24.56
CA ARG A 819 19.29 -21.27 24.59
C ARG A 819 20.22 -21.16 23.37
N GLY A 820 20.51 -19.92 22.95
CA GLY A 820 21.38 -19.61 21.82
C GLY A 820 20.73 -19.69 20.43
N ARG A 821 19.42 -19.96 20.33
CA ARG A 821 18.68 -20.02 19.06
C ARG A 821 17.64 -18.90 18.99
N TRP A 822 17.49 -18.30 17.81
CA TRP A 822 16.46 -17.29 17.57
C TRP A 822 15.14 -17.97 17.18
N ASN A 823 14.11 -17.76 17.98
CA ASN A 823 12.76 -18.26 17.71
C ASN A 823 11.82 -17.09 17.44
N ASN A 824 10.88 -17.27 16.51
CA ASN A 824 9.89 -16.22 16.23
C ASN A 824 8.89 -16.11 17.39
N VAL A 825 8.54 -14.87 17.77
CA VAL A 825 7.64 -14.59 18.91
C VAL A 825 6.23 -15.16 18.70
N SER A 826 5.81 -15.43 17.46
CA SER A 826 4.52 -16.08 17.17
C SER A 826 4.35 -17.45 17.83
N VAL A 827 5.45 -18.17 18.11
CA VAL A 827 5.43 -19.45 18.87
C VAL A 827 4.89 -19.26 20.29
N LEU A 828 4.98 -18.04 20.84
CA LEU A 828 4.46 -17.67 22.15
C LEU A 828 3.05 -17.07 22.09
N ASN A 829 2.34 -17.20 20.96
CA ASN A 829 1.05 -16.56 20.70
C ASN A 829 1.06 -15.03 20.92
N ALA A 830 2.20 -14.38 20.69
CA ALA A 830 2.34 -12.94 20.75
C ALA A 830 2.47 -12.35 19.34
N LYS A 831 1.81 -11.21 19.13
CA LYS A 831 1.77 -10.49 17.85
C LYS A 831 2.42 -9.13 18.03
N LEU A 832 3.74 -9.09 17.90
CA LEU A 832 4.52 -7.86 17.99
C LEU A 832 4.82 -7.32 16.58
N ASP A 833 4.54 -6.03 16.38
CA ASP A 833 4.93 -5.30 15.16
C ASP A 833 5.92 -4.21 15.57
N LEU A 834 7.20 -4.41 15.28
CA LEU A 834 8.28 -3.49 15.67
C LEU A 834 9.11 -3.04 14.46
N PRO A 835 9.57 -1.77 14.42
CA PRO A 835 10.51 -1.29 13.41
C PRO A 835 11.73 -2.21 13.24
N ALA A 836 12.20 -2.34 11.99
CA ALA A 836 13.39 -3.15 11.69
C ALA A 836 14.64 -2.58 12.39
N ASN A 837 15.62 -3.45 12.66
CA ASN A 837 16.84 -3.13 13.38
C ASN A 837 16.53 -2.58 14.79
N THR A 838 15.72 -3.32 15.53
CA THR A 838 15.41 -3.04 16.94
C THR A 838 15.87 -4.23 17.79
N LEU A 839 16.79 -4.00 18.73
CA LEU A 839 17.27 -5.00 19.69
C LEU A 839 17.02 -4.49 21.10
N VAL A 840 16.18 -5.20 21.84
CA VAL A 840 15.80 -4.87 23.22
C VAL A 840 16.04 -6.07 24.14
N PHE A 841 16.31 -5.81 25.40
CA PHE A 841 16.38 -6.81 26.47
C PHE A 841 15.14 -6.69 27.35
N GLY A 842 14.46 -7.80 27.61
CA GLY A 842 13.21 -7.80 28.37
C GLY A 842 12.60 -9.18 28.50
N GLU A 843 11.32 -9.23 28.83
CA GLU A 843 10.56 -10.48 28.96
C GLU A 843 9.11 -10.31 28.46
N LEU A 844 8.54 -11.39 27.94
CA LEU A 844 7.13 -11.44 27.56
C LEU A 844 6.31 -11.88 28.78
N VAL A 845 5.42 -11.01 29.24
CA VAL A 845 4.66 -11.18 30.49
C VAL A 845 3.16 -11.20 30.17
N SER A 846 2.41 -12.06 30.85
CA SER A 846 0.96 -12.01 30.86
C SER A 846 0.49 -11.13 32.03
N GLU A 847 -0.01 -9.95 31.72
CA GLU A 847 -0.64 -9.04 32.69
C GLU A 847 -2.07 -9.51 32.96
N LEU A 848 -2.37 -9.75 34.24
CA LEU A 848 -3.65 -10.26 34.72
C LEU A 848 -4.51 -9.11 35.25
N ARG A 849 -5.83 -9.23 35.06
CA ARG A 849 -6.84 -8.32 35.64
C ARG A 849 -7.86 -9.02 36.53
N GLY A 850 -8.30 -8.34 37.59
CA GLY A 850 -9.25 -8.86 38.57
C GLY A 850 -8.72 -10.13 39.25
N GLU A 851 -9.53 -11.16 39.39
CA GLU A 851 -9.10 -12.49 39.87
C GLU A 851 -8.42 -13.35 38.79
N ALA A 852 -7.63 -12.73 37.89
CA ALA A 852 -7.11 -13.35 36.66
C ALA A 852 -8.20 -13.80 35.67
N GLN A 853 -9.31 -13.05 35.62
CA GLN A 853 -10.43 -13.31 34.69
C GLN A 853 -10.07 -12.98 33.23
N SER A 854 -9.15 -12.03 33.03
CA SER A 854 -8.58 -11.70 31.72
C SER A 854 -7.07 -11.52 31.82
N SER A 855 -6.38 -11.83 30.73
CA SER A 855 -4.93 -11.67 30.60
C SER A 855 -4.59 -11.00 29.28
N ILE A 856 -3.53 -10.18 29.27
CA ILE A 856 -3.00 -9.53 28.07
C ILE A 856 -1.50 -9.79 28.03
N ASN A 857 -0.98 -10.25 26.89
CA ASN A 857 0.45 -10.39 26.69
C ASN A 857 1.08 -9.03 26.40
N VAL A 858 2.16 -8.72 27.14
CA VAL A 858 2.92 -7.48 27.05
C VAL A 858 4.41 -7.82 27.03
N LEU A 859 5.15 -7.22 26.09
CA LEU A 859 6.60 -7.24 26.12
C LEU A 859 7.09 -6.14 27.07
N HIS A 860 7.58 -6.54 28.23
CA HIS A 860 8.21 -5.64 29.21
C HIS A 860 9.69 -5.49 28.87
N VAL A 861 10.07 -4.30 28.39
CA VAL A 861 11.46 -3.96 28.03
C VAL A 861 12.18 -3.33 29.21
N MET A 862 13.39 -3.79 29.48
CA MET A 862 14.24 -3.29 30.55
C MET A 862 15.34 -2.37 30.02
N ASP A 863 15.97 -2.73 28.90
CA ASP A 863 17.06 -1.98 28.28
C ASP A 863 17.08 -2.22 26.75
N ALA A 864 17.82 -1.44 25.98
CA ALA A 864 17.94 -1.59 24.53
C ALA A 864 19.29 -1.14 23.97
N HIS A 865 19.74 -1.82 22.91
CA HIS A 865 20.96 -1.46 22.19
C HIS A 865 20.68 -0.61 20.95
N VAL A 866 19.65 -0.97 20.17
CA VAL A 866 19.27 -0.29 18.95
C VAL A 866 17.75 -0.23 18.85
N LEU A 867 17.22 0.93 18.47
CA LEU A 867 15.78 1.16 18.26
C LEU A 867 15.58 1.70 16.85
N GLY A 868 14.86 0.99 15.99
CA GLY A 868 14.57 1.41 14.60
C GLY A 868 15.79 1.85 13.80
N GLY A 869 16.95 1.18 13.98
CA GLY A 869 18.23 1.51 13.34
C GLY A 869 19.02 2.66 13.98
N CYS A 870 18.57 3.21 15.11
CA CYS A 870 19.34 4.18 15.91
C CYS A 870 20.04 3.45 17.07
N ILE A 871 21.38 3.44 17.06
CA ILE A 871 22.19 2.79 18.10
C ILE A 871 22.20 3.69 19.34
N ILE A 872 21.76 3.15 20.46
CA ILE A 872 21.71 3.84 21.77
C ILE A 872 22.50 3.11 22.85
N GLY A 873 23.06 1.93 22.57
CA GLY A 873 23.76 1.11 23.56
C GLY A 873 25.02 1.72 24.18
N HIS A 874 25.52 2.84 23.64
CA HIS A 874 26.64 3.61 24.17
C HIS A 874 26.23 4.71 25.15
N LEU A 875 24.93 5.04 25.23
CA LEU A 875 24.40 6.06 26.13
C LEU A 875 24.35 5.52 27.57
N SER A 876 24.19 6.42 28.56
CA SER A 876 23.97 6.01 29.94
C SER A 876 22.71 5.17 30.08
N PHE A 877 22.64 4.30 31.10
CA PHE A 877 21.49 3.43 31.34
C PHE A 877 20.17 4.21 31.41
N ASP A 878 20.14 5.31 32.15
CA ASP A 878 18.93 6.12 32.35
C ASP A 878 18.49 6.79 31.03
N GLU A 879 19.43 7.20 30.17
CA GLU A 879 19.13 7.67 28.80
C GLU A 879 18.58 6.54 27.93
N ARG A 880 19.17 5.33 27.95
CA ARG A 880 18.65 4.19 27.16
C ARG A 880 17.21 3.85 27.55
N VAL A 881 16.92 3.77 28.85
CA VAL A 881 15.56 3.57 29.37
C VAL A 881 14.62 4.71 28.95
N HIS A 882 15.10 5.96 28.94
CA HIS A 882 14.34 7.09 28.44
C HIS A 882 14.00 6.95 26.93
N PHE A 883 14.96 6.57 26.09
CA PHE A 883 14.71 6.30 24.66
C PHE A 883 13.74 5.12 24.46
N CYS A 884 13.81 4.07 25.29
CA CYS A 884 12.82 2.99 25.27
C CYS A 884 11.41 3.50 25.55
N LYS A 885 11.23 4.46 26.48
CA LYS A 885 9.91 5.06 26.78
C LYS A 885 9.38 5.88 25.62
N LEU A 886 10.24 6.68 24.98
CA LEU A 886 9.87 7.42 23.77
C LEU A 886 9.52 6.47 22.63
N PHE A 887 10.28 5.40 22.45
CA PHE A 887 10.00 4.40 21.42
C PHE A 887 8.68 3.69 21.65
N ALA A 888 8.39 3.30 22.90
CA ALA A 888 7.09 2.74 23.29
C ALA A 888 5.94 3.67 22.90
N LYS A 889 6.05 4.97 23.23
CA LYS A 889 5.06 5.99 22.86
C LYS A 889 4.94 6.17 21.33
N ALA A 890 6.02 5.98 20.58
CA ALA A 890 6.01 6.13 19.12
C ALA A 890 5.30 4.96 18.40
N ILE A 891 5.46 3.73 18.88
CA ILE A 891 4.89 2.52 18.26
C ILE A 891 3.48 2.17 18.79
N GLU A 892 3.07 2.79 19.89
CA GLU A 892 1.77 2.57 20.51
C GLU A 892 0.65 2.86 19.50
N ARG A 893 -0.25 1.90 19.31
CA ARG A 893 -1.37 1.98 18.35
C ARG A 893 -2.66 1.54 19.02
N PRO A 894 -3.35 2.42 19.78
CA PRO A 894 -4.54 2.04 20.55
C PRO A 894 -5.69 1.49 19.70
N THR A 895 -5.74 1.82 18.41
CA THR A 895 -6.72 1.25 17.46
C THR A 895 -6.50 -0.23 17.14
N ARG A 896 -5.32 -0.79 17.45
CA ARG A 896 -4.91 -2.17 17.15
C ARG A 896 -4.81 -3.02 18.43
N ILE A 897 -5.97 -3.37 18.98
CA ILE A 897 -6.08 -4.21 20.20
C ILE A 897 -5.56 -5.65 20.02
N ASP A 898 -5.35 -6.09 18.77
CA ASP A 898 -4.82 -7.41 18.44
C ASP A 898 -3.30 -7.53 18.60
N LEU A 899 -2.59 -6.41 18.77
CA LEU A 899 -1.15 -6.39 18.95
C LEU A 899 -0.76 -6.58 20.41
N THR A 900 0.31 -7.34 20.62
CA THR A 900 1.01 -7.41 21.92
C THR A 900 1.58 -6.03 22.23
N ARG A 901 1.34 -5.56 23.46
CA ARG A 901 1.81 -4.24 23.90
C ARG A 901 3.32 -4.25 24.14
N PHE A 902 3.93 -3.09 23.95
CA PHE A 902 5.33 -2.84 24.26
C PHE A 902 5.38 -1.82 25.39
N GLU A 903 5.88 -2.21 26.55
CA GLU A 903 5.93 -1.35 27.73
C GLU A 903 7.32 -1.39 28.37
N VAL A 904 7.75 -0.27 28.93
CA VAL A 904 9.05 -0.19 29.61
C VAL A 904 8.87 -0.54 31.07
N LYS A 905 9.57 -1.57 31.54
CA LYS A 905 9.47 -2.04 32.91
C LYS A 905 10.01 -0.99 33.88
N GLN A 906 9.35 -0.83 35.02
CA GLN A 906 9.80 0.12 36.05
C GLN A 906 11.13 -0.35 36.66
N ALA A 907 12.17 0.45 36.47
CA ALA A 907 13.46 0.29 37.16
C ALA A 907 13.41 0.97 38.53
N PHE A 908 13.85 0.26 39.57
CA PHE A 908 13.97 0.80 40.93
C PHE A 908 15.43 1.00 41.29
N THR A 909 15.75 2.11 41.94
CA THR A 909 17.05 2.27 42.58
C THR A 909 17.05 1.50 43.91
N LEU A 910 18.20 0.99 44.33
CA LEU A 910 18.27 0.16 45.54
C LEU A 910 17.90 0.91 46.82
N ASP A 911 18.09 2.23 46.86
CA ASP A 911 17.61 3.08 47.97
C ASP A 911 16.07 3.12 48.08
N LYS A 912 15.34 2.76 47.02
CA LYS A 912 13.88 2.72 46.96
C LYS A 912 13.32 1.31 46.96
N LEU A 913 14.09 0.30 47.37
CA LEU A 913 13.65 -1.09 47.34
C LEU A 913 12.40 -1.35 48.20
N ASP A 914 12.24 -0.61 49.31
CA ASP A 914 11.03 -0.66 50.14
C ASP A 914 9.75 -0.37 49.33
N SER A 915 9.83 0.54 48.36
CA SER A 915 8.70 0.87 47.47
C SER A 915 8.38 -0.24 46.47
N LEU A 916 9.38 -1.04 46.07
CA LEU A 916 9.16 -2.23 45.24
C LEU A 916 8.48 -3.32 46.07
N PHE A 917 8.96 -3.58 47.29
CA PHE A 917 8.36 -4.59 48.16
C PHE A 917 6.93 -4.22 48.59
N ALA A 918 6.64 -2.94 48.79
CA ALA A 918 5.29 -2.47 49.06
C ALA A 918 4.30 -2.75 47.92
N LYS A 919 4.78 -2.88 46.67
CA LYS A 919 3.95 -3.23 45.50
C LYS A 919 3.77 -4.74 45.33
N LEU A 920 4.44 -5.57 46.14
CA LEU A 920 4.29 -7.01 46.06
C LEU A 920 3.09 -7.48 46.89
N SER A 921 2.29 -8.37 46.32
CA SER A 921 1.19 -9.01 47.02
C SER A 921 1.13 -10.50 46.71
N SER A 922 0.74 -11.30 47.69
CA SER A 922 0.49 -12.74 47.50
C SER A 922 -0.97 -12.95 47.12
N LYS A 923 -1.23 -13.28 45.85
CA LYS A 923 -2.57 -13.52 45.30
C LYS A 923 -2.78 -14.99 44.93
N MET A 924 -4.02 -15.46 45.09
CA MET A 924 -4.46 -16.77 44.63
C MET A 924 -4.86 -16.68 43.16
N ILE A 925 -4.29 -17.51 42.29
CA ILE A 925 -4.53 -17.43 40.85
C ILE A 925 -5.21 -18.70 40.35
N LYS A 926 -6.48 -18.59 39.93
CA LYS A 926 -7.29 -19.73 39.45
C LYS A 926 -6.66 -20.45 38.27
N GLN A 927 -5.96 -19.73 37.38
CA GLN A 927 -5.28 -20.30 36.21
C GLN A 927 -4.13 -21.25 36.57
N PHE A 928 -3.58 -21.16 37.79
CA PHE A 928 -2.53 -22.04 38.31
C PHE A 928 -3.08 -22.99 39.39
N GLY A 929 -4.28 -23.52 39.18
CA GLY A 929 -4.87 -24.49 40.11
C GLY A 929 -5.24 -23.96 41.49
N GLY A 930 -5.23 -22.63 41.69
CA GLY A 930 -5.51 -21.99 42.98
C GLY A 930 -4.27 -21.78 43.85
N ASP A 931 -3.07 -21.92 43.32
CA ASP A 931 -1.83 -21.62 44.06
C ASP A 931 -1.70 -20.13 44.40
N ARG A 932 -1.11 -19.84 45.56
CA ARG A 932 -0.70 -18.48 45.93
C ARG A 932 0.63 -18.15 45.26
N ARG A 933 0.66 -17.09 44.46
CA ARG A 933 1.86 -16.60 43.80
C ARG A 933 2.16 -15.16 44.19
N MET A 934 3.44 -14.84 44.29
CA MET A 934 3.89 -13.46 44.48
C MET A 934 3.64 -12.69 43.18
N CYS A 935 3.00 -11.53 43.31
CA CYS A 935 2.62 -10.67 42.20
C CYS A 935 3.08 -9.24 42.47
N ILE A 936 3.40 -8.49 41.41
CA ILE A 936 3.65 -7.06 41.51
C ILE A 936 2.47 -6.29 40.91
N MET A 937 1.99 -5.30 41.66
CA MET A 937 0.89 -4.43 41.24
C MET A 937 1.39 -3.39 40.23
N LEU A 938 0.68 -3.29 39.10
CA LEU A 938 1.00 -2.39 37.99
C LEU A 938 0.24 -1.06 38.09
N ASP A 939 -0.89 -1.03 38.79
CA ASP A 939 -1.66 0.17 39.08
C ASP A 939 -2.09 0.24 40.55
N ASP A 940 -2.41 1.46 40.99
CA ASP A 940 -2.84 1.77 42.36
C ASP A 940 -4.24 1.23 42.67
N THR A 941 -5.01 0.85 41.64
CA THR A 941 -6.34 0.23 41.78
C THR A 941 -6.27 -1.23 42.21
N GLU A 942 -5.07 -1.81 42.29
CA GLU A 942 -4.80 -3.22 42.57
C GLU A 942 -5.47 -4.23 41.61
N ASP A 943 -5.96 -3.75 40.48
CA ASP A 943 -6.69 -4.55 39.50
C ASP A 943 -5.74 -5.19 38.49
N LYS A 944 -4.61 -4.54 38.16
CA LYS A 944 -3.60 -5.09 37.24
C LYS A 944 -2.33 -5.55 37.95
N PHE A 945 -1.90 -6.76 37.62
CA PHE A 945 -0.67 -7.34 38.18
C PHE A 945 -0.06 -8.39 37.26
N HIS A 946 1.19 -8.76 37.54
CA HIS A 946 1.81 -9.96 36.97
C HIS A 946 2.58 -10.74 38.03
N VAL A 947 2.77 -12.03 37.78
CA VAL A 947 3.52 -12.94 38.66
C VAL A 947 5.01 -12.58 38.65
N VAL A 948 5.65 -12.67 39.81
CA VAL A 948 7.09 -12.41 40.00
C VAL A 948 7.76 -13.69 40.47
N GLY A 949 8.84 -14.08 39.80
CA GLY A 949 9.70 -15.22 40.13
C GLY A 949 11.03 -14.83 40.80
N GLY A 950 11.37 -13.54 40.80
CA GLY A 950 12.60 -13.03 41.42
C GLY A 950 12.85 -11.56 41.14
N LEU A 951 14.06 -11.09 41.48
CA LEU A 951 14.56 -9.76 41.13
C LEU A 951 15.79 -9.86 40.21
N SER A 952 15.92 -8.95 39.26
CA SER A 952 17.12 -8.78 38.44
C SER A 952 17.78 -7.43 38.75
N PHE A 953 19.10 -7.45 38.92
CA PHE A 953 19.92 -6.28 39.20
C PHE A 953 20.82 -5.98 38.00
N MET A 954 20.67 -4.80 37.42
CA MET A 954 21.45 -4.29 36.30
C MET A 954 22.46 -3.27 36.80
N LYS A 955 23.76 -3.51 36.56
CA LYS A 955 24.82 -2.54 36.84
C LYS A 955 24.70 -1.38 35.84
N VAL A 956 25.01 -0.15 36.27
CA VAL A 956 24.93 1.04 35.41
C VAL A 956 26.23 1.85 35.30
N VAL A 957 27.26 1.47 36.06
CA VAL A 957 28.54 2.20 36.13
C VAL A 957 29.69 1.30 35.69
N GLU A 958 30.53 1.84 34.81
CA GLU A 958 31.72 1.19 34.24
C GLU A 958 32.94 1.35 35.15
N GLU A 959 33.70 0.28 35.35
CA GLU A 959 34.96 0.36 36.09
C GLU A 959 36.04 1.08 35.25
N PRO A 960 36.91 1.91 35.87
CA PRO A 960 37.19 2.05 37.30
C PRO A 960 36.37 3.13 38.02
N TRP A 961 35.28 3.62 37.44
CA TRP A 961 34.45 4.63 38.10
C TRP A 961 33.52 4.00 39.13
N THR A 962 33.27 4.72 40.22
CA THR A 962 32.29 4.38 41.25
C THR A 962 31.49 5.61 41.64
N VAL A 963 30.28 5.41 42.16
CA VAL A 963 29.39 6.51 42.58
C VAL A 963 29.29 6.56 44.10
N ALA A 964 29.60 7.73 44.65
CA ALA A 964 29.50 8.02 46.07
C ALA A 964 28.66 9.28 46.34
N PHE A 965 28.33 9.53 47.61
CA PHE A 965 27.59 10.71 48.04
C PHE A 965 28.50 11.65 48.84
N SER A 966 28.57 12.92 48.44
CA SER A 966 29.33 13.94 49.17
C SER A 966 28.49 14.52 50.29
N LYS A 967 28.93 14.35 51.54
CA LYS A 967 28.26 14.94 52.72
C LYS A 967 28.37 16.47 52.75
N SER A 968 29.45 17.04 52.24
CA SER A 968 29.66 18.50 52.22
C SER A 968 28.86 19.20 51.12
N ALA A 969 28.70 18.56 49.96
CA ALA A 969 27.97 19.13 48.82
C ALA A 969 26.52 18.63 48.71
N SER A 970 26.10 17.71 49.57
CA SER A 970 24.76 17.08 49.58
C SER A 970 24.31 16.55 48.21
N ARG A 971 25.25 16.03 47.41
CA ARG A 971 24.97 15.46 46.08
C ARG A 971 25.91 14.28 45.76
N LYS A 972 25.49 13.47 44.79
CA LYS A 972 26.29 12.36 44.25
C LYS A 972 27.50 12.89 43.47
N TYR A 973 28.59 12.13 43.48
CA TYR A 973 29.78 12.37 42.66
C TYR A 973 30.36 11.04 42.17
N TRP A 974 31.08 11.10 41.06
CA TRP A 974 31.80 10.00 40.44
C TRP A 974 33.25 10.05 40.87
N PHE A 975 33.76 8.92 41.36
CA PHE A 975 35.14 8.76 41.79
C PHE A 975 35.83 7.73 40.91
N ASN A 976 37.02 8.03 40.42
CA ASN A 976 37.82 7.10 39.64
C ASN A 976 38.81 6.38 40.56
N LEU A 977 38.67 5.06 40.70
CA LEU A 977 39.48 4.24 41.59
C LEU A 977 40.95 4.12 41.16
N GLN A 978 41.27 4.37 39.89
CA GLN A 978 42.63 4.23 39.36
C GLN A 978 43.46 5.51 39.50
N ASN A 979 42.86 6.67 39.20
CA ASN A 979 43.59 7.94 39.19
C ASN A 979 43.15 8.93 40.29
N GLY A 980 42.16 8.58 41.11
CA GLY A 980 41.67 9.40 42.23
C GLY A 980 40.85 10.62 41.83
N ALA A 981 40.48 10.78 40.55
CA ALA A 981 39.66 11.90 40.09
C ALA A 981 38.24 11.87 40.69
N SER A 982 37.71 13.04 41.07
CA SER A 982 36.35 13.21 41.59
C SER A 982 35.58 14.23 40.76
N LEU A 983 34.42 13.86 40.22
CA LEU A 983 33.59 14.71 39.37
C LEU A 983 32.13 14.70 39.86
N PHE A 984 31.50 15.87 39.90
CA PHE A 984 30.08 15.97 40.28
C PHE A 984 29.12 15.73 39.11
N GLU A 985 29.63 15.81 37.89
CA GLU A 985 28.92 15.45 36.67
C GLU A 985 29.43 14.09 36.18
N PRO A 986 28.54 13.20 35.68
CA PRO A 986 28.93 11.88 35.21
C PRO A 986 29.88 12.00 34.01
N PRO A 987 31.12 11.48 34.10
CA PRO A 987 31.99 11.41 32.94
C PRO A 987 31.44 10.38 31.94
N PRO A 988 31.51 10.62 30.61
CA PRO A 988 31.01 9.68 29.61
C PRO A 988 31.59 8.26 29.75
N GLU A 989 32.84 8.14 30.20
CA GLU A 989 33.54 6.87 30.42
C GLU A 989 33.02 6.09 31.64
N SER A 990 32.22 6.70 32.51
CA SER A 990 31.56 5.99 33.62
C SER A 990 30.28 5.27 33.21
N ASN A 991 29.78 5.50 32.00
CA ASN A 991 28.54 4.89 31.54
C ASN A 991 28.79 3.45 31.10
N LEU A 992 28.21 2.49 31.83
CA LEU A 992 28.25 1.10 31.42
C LEU A 992 27.41 0.90 30.14
N SER A 993 28.02 0.30 29.13
CA SER A 993 27.35 0.01 27.86
C SER A 993 26.17 -0.96 28.03
N PHE A 994 25.28 -1.04 27.05
CA PHE A 994 24.22 -2.05 27.04
C PHE A 994 24.78 -3.47 27.20
N GLU A 995 25.89 -3.78 26.51
CA GLU A 995 26.54 -5.09 26.60
C GLU A 995 27.01 -5.37 28.03
N GLY A 996 27.67 -4.41 28.66
CA GLY A 996 28.11 -4.50 30.04
C GLY A 996 26.94 -4.68 31.02
N SER A 997 25.93 -3.82 30.94
CA SER A 997 24.75 -3.87 31.83
C SER A 997 24.03 -5.21 31.76
N VAL A 998 23.86 -5.78 30.56
CA VAL A 998 23.15 -7.06 30.38
C VAL A 998 24.01 -8.27 30.77
N ASN A 999 25.32 -8.23 30.50
CA ASN A 999 26.22 -9.36 30.79
C ASN A 999 26.70 -9.41 32.25
N GLU A 1000 26.75 -8.28 32.94
CA GLU A 1000 27.08 -8.16 34.37
C GLU A 1000 25.85 -8.24 35.28
N ARG A 1001 24.67 -8.51 34.72
CA ARG A 1001 23.43 -8.60 35.50
C ARG A 1001 23.49 -9.73 36.53
N LEU A 1002 22.85 -9.47 37.68
CA LEU A 1002 22.71 -10.43 38.77
C LEU A 1002 21.24 -10.74 38.98
N ASP A 1003 20.88 -12.03 38.97
CA ASP A 1003 19.50 -12.46 39.20
C ASP A 1003 19.37 -13.12 40.59
N TRP A 1004 18.33 -12.73 41.33
CA TRP A 1004 17.95 -13.29 42.62
C TRP A 1004 16.62 -14.02 42.49
N TRP A 1005 16.70 -15.35 42.41
CA TRP A 1005 15.57 -16.25 42.24
C TRP A 1005 14.86 -16.52 43.55
N TRP A 1006 13.52 -16.46 43.56
CA TRP A 1006 12.70 -16.79 44.72
C TRP A 1006 12.22 -18.23 44.69
N ASP A 1007 13.17 -19.16 44.77
CA ASP A 1007 12.88 -20.59 44.93
C ASP A 1007 12.27 -20.85 46.33
N ASP A 1008 11.66 -22.02 46.57
CA ASP A 1008 10.98 -22.40 47.83
C ASP A 1008 11.83 -22.24 49.12
N LYS A 1009 13.15 -22.12 48.97
CA LYS A 1009 14.13 -21.95 50.05
C LYS A 1009 14.35 -20.48 50.47
N VAL A 1010 13.85 -19.51 49.70
CA VAL A 1010 14.06 -18.08 49.93
C VAL A 1010 12.92 -17.51 50.78
N PHE A 1011 13.23 -17.12 52.00
CA PHE A 1011 12.29 -16.41 52.87
C PHE A 1011 12.11 -14.94 52.43
N LEU A 1012 10.87 -14.57 52.09
CA LEU A 1012 10.46 -13.23 51.67
C LEU A 1012 9.74 -12.44 52.78
N ALA A 1013 9.51 -13.06 53.94
CA ALA A 1013 8.89 -12.42 55.11
C ALA A 1013 9.97 -12.02 56.13
N VAL A 1014 9.83 -10.84 56.72
CA VAL A 1014 10.58 -10.43 57.92
C VAL A 1014 9.85 -11.04 59.13
N SER A 1015 10.16 -12.29 59.50
CA SER A 1015 9.69 -12.87 60.76
C SER A 1015 10.84 -13.02 61.76
N ASP A 1016 10.53 -12.85 63.05
CA ASP A 1016 11.49 -12.96 64.16
C ASP A 1016 12.04 -14.40 64.38
N ASP A 1017 11.53 -15.40 63.65
CA ASP A 1017 11.98 -16.80 63.71
C ASP A 1017 13.25 -17.09 62.87
N ALA A 1018 14.11 -16.08 62.70
CA ALA A 1018 15.32 -16.07 61.85
C ALA A 1018 16.45 -17.04 62.28
N ARG A 1019 16.22 -18.04 63.13
CA ARG A 1019 17.28 -18.88 63.73
C ARG A 1019 17.75 -20.08 62.89
N ARG A 1020 17.24 -20.27 61.68
CA ARG A 1020 17.69 -21.34 60.75
C ARG A 1020 17.69 -20.90 59.27
N LEU A 1021 18.19 -19.71 58.98
CA LEU A 1021 18.38 -19.27 57.59
C LEU A 1021 19.62 -19.94 56.98
N ASP A 1022 19.50 -20.39 55.74
CA ASP A 1022 20.62 -21.00 54.99
C ASP A 1022 21.60 -19.90 54.58
N THR A 1023 22.74 -19.81 55.26
CA THR A 1023 23.77 -18.80 55.02
C THR A 1023 24.42 -18.85 53.62
N THR A 1024 24.11 -19.88 52.83
CA THR A 1024 24.61 -20.00 51.45
C THR A 1024 23.73 -19.26 50.43
N ILE A 1025 22.55 -18.79 50.83
CA ILE A 1025 21.56 -18.13 49.97
C ILE A 1025 21.27 -16.72 50.51
N VAL A 1026 20.93 -15.79 49.63
CA VAL A 1026 20.51 -14.43 50.01
C VAL A 1026 19.03 -14.41 50.38
N HIS A 1027 18.70 -13.92 51.56
CA HIS A 1027 17.33 -13.65 52.00
C HIS A 1027 17.00 -12.15 51.90
N ILE A 1028 15.71 -11.81 51.96
CA ILE A 1028 15.25 -10.41 51.89
C ILE A 1028 15.89 -9.54 52.99
N VAL A 1029 16.08 -10.12 54.19
CA VAL A 1029 16.64 -9.44 55.35
C VAL A 1029 18.10 -9.03 55.09
N ASP A 1030 18.89 -9.90 54.45
CA ASP A 1030 20.29 -9.62 54.11
C ASP A 1030 20.42 -8.41 53.17
N LEU A 1031 19.53 -8.36 52.17
CA LEU A 1031 19.47 -7.28 51.19
C LEU A 1031 19.03 -5.95 51.83
N VAL A 1032 17.98 -5.98 52.64
CA VAL A 1032 17.48 -4.80 53.38
C VAL A 1032 18.54 -4.28 54.36
N ASP A 1033 19.22 -5.15 55.10
CA ASP A 1033 20.24 -4.76 56.07
C ASP A 1033 21.51 -4.22 55.40
N LYS A 1034 21.89 -4.75 54.23
CA LYS A 1034 22.96 -4.17 53.41
C LYS A 1034 22.61 -2.75 52.98
N ILE A 1035 21.41 -2.53 52.42
CA ILE A 1035 20.97 -1.21 51.95
C ILE A 1035 20.85 -0.22 53.11
N LYS A 1036 20.29 -0.62 54.26
CA LYS A 1036 20.22 0.22 55.47
C LYS A 1036 21.60 0.67 55.92
N ARG A 1037 22.58 -0.25 56.00
CA ARG A 1037 23.97 0.09 56.37
C ARG A 1037 24.61 1.09 55.42
N GLU A 1038 24.38 0.95 54.12
CA GLU A 1038 24.90 1.91 53.14
C GLU A 1038 24.22 3.28 53.23
N LYS A 1039 22.89 3.33 53.43
CA LYS A 1039 22.17 4.60 53.65
C LYS A 1039 22.72 5.37 54.86
N VAL A 1040 22.99 4.68 55.97
CA VAL A 1040 23.60 5.27 57.19
C VAL A 1040 25.02 5.78 56.88
N SER A 1041 25.84 5.00 56.18
CA SER A 1041 27.20 5.41 55.81
C SER A 1041 27.20 6.69 54.95
N LEU A 1042 26.24 6.79 54.02
CA LEU A 1042 26.03 7.93 53.13
C LEU A 1042 25.34 9.13 53.82
N GLY A 1043 24.84 8.99 55.05
CA GLY A 1043 24.11 10.04 55.77
C GLY A 1043 22.73 10.35 55.19
N MET A 1044 22.11 9.37 54.53
CA MET A 1044 20.76 9.49 53.96
C MET A 1044 19.65 9.18 54.98
N ILE A 1045 19.99 8.55 56.10
CA ILE A 1045 19.12 8.22 57.25
C ILE A 1045 19.90 8.53 58.53
#